data_AF-A0AAD8SN40-F1
#
_entry.id   AF-A0AAD8SN40-F1
#
_cell.length_a   1.000
_cell.length_b   1.000
_cell.length_c   1.000
_cell.angle_alpha   90.00
_cell.angle_beta   90.00
_cell.angle_gamma   90.00
#
_symmetry.space_group_name_H-M   'P 1'
#
loop_
_entity.id
_entity.type
_entity.pdbx_description
1 polymer ?
#
loop_
_entity_poly.entity_id
_entity_poly.type
_entity_poly.pdbx_seq_one_letter_code
_entity_poly.pdbx_strand_id
1 'polypeptide(L)'
;MSGPSSARQIGCMSVEEAGECIDESIKSNSHKKIIYINGWRGFGASTVLRYVAALLRSRRTVPELCFDRTIFIDCSKWKNRRAMQMAIIRELKLDHSVMAILDKEDEEDDFKGVDESSRNEMDSVSEVIDQTLSVTKFVMFFLNGSDNEIDVGLFGIPRFARYSKNIMLWTFTRSSLTTCKKVGELSYTHLHMDFVVSSLGSSNFLRLLHQHATTIVEHGLGMQDINPTMVAECLLYGFFLCYNFHIATKLDWLSHASNYWICDAIIKGDRARDISNTVHGQISWECDAYLIRKELEYYMQHMEPPFLVVKEDDVYKEGPYRWISITSRNMEISGFRTIPATTSSLFLAFERFNHSSILSNSLFENSSKLGVLVLCSCAFNFASPPFRRCQSLRFLGLDHCTTSKIGEEENHNHTEWACLYNLLVLDLRYTDWDEILSEEKMSLMANITELNIEGVRCWQYTTQLQGRLPNLQRLRIIRPTCPWVTSNDVDDSFIDKTCMEILDLSGNSYMKTLPASLSKASSLQMLVLDGCDGLENIDQLPSSLKSFSFDGYGPASQLTPTLELPPKHFRPSSAEDEKDISTSKISLEGCIELDNLFVRGLNNLVELDLSGTAIKILDFRTMVVQVPRLKRLFLIGCKNLRAIMFSSENGNSSKVKPDLEVLFIDTRVGIVSPRPSIDKTKSFGLQVHAVVVDARIAYSFKQLLYPYLERGLAMGIYFNIHITSSLVYDVVQVEETNNEQFDHYDQGSLQQLIPAGKYSDTRAGPTYGDF
;
A
#
# COMPACT_ATOMS: atom_id res chain seq x y z
N MET A 1 31.96 26.62 -0.82
CA MET A 1 31.18 27.58 -0.01
C MET A 1 30.05 28.14 -0.85
N SER A 2 28.87 27.52 -0.78
CA SER A 2 27.61 28.17 -1.10
C SER A 2 27.35 29.27 -0.07
N GLY A 3 26.81 30.42 -0.51
CA GLY A 3 26.20 31.37 0.41
C GLY A 3 24.81 30.89 0.84
N PRO A 4 24.22 31.43 1.93
CA PRO A 4 22.91 31.00 2.41
C PRO A 4 21.82 31.16 1.35
N SER A 5 20.86 30.24 1.36
CA SER A 5 19.69 30.24 0.49
C SER A 5 18.88 31.53 0.68
N SER A 6 18.78 32.34 -0.39
CA SER A 6 17.91 33.52 -0.38
C SER A 6 16.46 33.07 -0.62
N ALA A 7 15.58 33.25 0.37
CA ALA A 7 14.15 33.03 0.23
C ALA A 7 13.44 34.28 -0.32
N ARG A 8 12.50 34.08 -1.25
CA ARG A 8 11.69 35.14 -1.86
C ARG A 8 10.21 34.74 -1.80
N GLN A 9 9.43 35.48 -1.02
CA GLN A 9 7.97 35.42 -1.08
C GLN A 9 7.46 36.24 -2.27
N ILE A 10 6.47 35.71 -3.00
CA ILE A 10 5.89 36.32 -4.20
C ILE A 10 4.36 36.21 -4.14
N GLY A 11 3.66 37.32 -4.35
CA GLY A 11 2.19 37.37 -4.41
C GLY A 11 1.67 36.99 -5.80
N CYS A 12 1.72 35.71 -6.16
CA CYS A 12 1.12 35.19 -7.39
C CYS A 12 -0.32 34.74 -7.14
N MET A 13 -1.26 35.18 -7.96
CA MET A 13 -2.67 34.80 -7.90
C MET A 13 -3.00 33.61 -8.81
N SER A 14 -2.06 33.16 -9.65
CA SER A 14 -2.28 32.13 -10.66
C SER A 14 -1.01 31.37 -11.08
N VAL A 15 -1.19 30.23 -11.76
CA VAL A 15 -0.08 29.43 -12.34
C VAL A 15 0.66 30.22 -13.43
N GLU A 16 -0.08 31.02 -14.20
CA GLU A 16 0.47 31.80 -15.29
C GLU A 16 1.36 32.92 -14.76
N GLU A 17 0.90 33.69 -13.76
CA GLU A 17 1.71 34.71 -13.06
C GLU A 17 2.94 34.10 -12.38
N ALA A 18 2.78 32.95 -11.72
CA ALA A 18 3.91 32.23 -11.12
C ALA A 18 4.96 31.82 -12.16
N GLY A 19 4.53 31.40 -13.35
CA GLY A 19 5.41 31.06 -14.46
C GLY A 19 6.18 32.25 -15.02
N GLU A 20 5.53 33.40 -15.21
CA GLU A 20 6.21 34.63 -15.63
C GLU A 20 7.20 35.13 -14.56
N CYS A 21 6.83 35.09 -13.27
CA CYS A 21 7.73 35.44 -12.17
C CYS A 21 8.97 34.52 -12.08
N ILE A 22 8.85 33.24 -12.47
CA ILE A 22 9.98 32.32 -12.60
C ILE A 22 10.84 32.68 -13.83
N ASP A 23 10.23 32.98 -14.98
CA ASP A 23 10.95 33.36 -16.21
C ASP A 23 11.75 34.68 -16.04
N GLU A 24 11.15 35.69 -15.43
CA GLU A 24 11.85 36.92 -15.01
C GLU A 24 12.99 36.64 -14.04
N SER A 25 12.78 35.72 -13.09
CA SER A 25 13.80 35.35 -12.11
C SER A 25 14.99 34.63 -12.74
N ILE A 26 14.75 33.78 -13.75
CA ILE A 26 15.78 33.09 -14.54
C ILE A 26 16.65 34.10 -15.30
N LYS A 27 16.03 35.09 -15.95
CA LYS A 27 16.72 36.15 -16.69
C LYS A 27 17.55 37.05 -15.75
N SER A 28 16.91 37.56 -14.70
CA SER A 28 17.53 38.53 -13.78
C SER A 28 18.61 37.93 -12.87
N ASN A 29 18.50 36.65 -12.49
CA ASN A 29 19.42 36.00 -11.55
C ASN A 29 20.38 35.04 -12.25
N SER A 30 21.12 35.52 -13.25
CA SER A 30 22.08 34.75 -14.07
C SER A 30 23.15 33.94 -13.28
N HIS A 31 23.31 34.18 -11.98
CA HIS A 31 24.21 33.48 -11.06
C HIS A 31 23.53 32.43 -10.15
N LYS A 32 22.19 32.36 -10.11
CA LYS A 32 21.41 31.40 -9.33
C LYS A 32 20.98 30.24 -10.26
N LYS A 33 21.53 29.05 -10.05
CA LYS A 33 21.39 27.93 -11.01
C LYS A 33 20.53 26.76 -10.54
N ILE A 34 20.25 26.69 -9.25
CA ILE A 34 19.36 25.68 -8.65
C ILE A 34 18.29 26.45 -7.89
N ILE A 35 17.05 26.33 -8.34
CA ILE A 35 15.91 27.10 -7.85
C ILE A 35 14.87 26.10 -7.33
N TYR A 36 14.57 26.19 -6.04
CA TYR A 36 13.45 25.46 -5.44
C TYR A 36 12.17 26.28 -5.54
N ILE A 37 11.11 25.67 -6.03
CA ILE A 37 9.76 26.24 -6.13
C ILE A 37 8.88 25.57 -5.09
N ASN A 38 8.48 26.31 -4.05
CA ASN A 38 7.60 25.78 -3.01
C ASN A 38 6.12 25.79 -3.40
N GLY A 39 5.73 26.50 -4.47
CA GLY A 39 4.32 26.76 -4.75
C GLY A 39 3.66 27.59 -3.65
N TRP A 40 2.34 27.46 -3.50
CA TRP A 40 1.59 28.09 -2.42
C TRP A 40 1.67 27.22 -1.15
N ARG A 41 2.85 27.05 -0.55
CA ARG A 41 3.15 26.07 0.52
C ARG A 41 2.87 24.61 0.11
N GLY A 42 3.72 24.08 -0.77
CA GLY A 42 3.63 22.75 -1.36
C GLY A 42 2.62 22.66 -2.51
N PHE A 43 1.40 23.16 -2.30
CA PHE A 43 0.32 23.02 -3.28
C PHE A 43 0.63 23.74 -4.60
N GLY A 44 0.29 23.08 -5.71
CA GLY A 44 0.44 23.61 -7.06
C GLY A 44 1.88 23.66 -7.62
N ALA A 45 2.92 23.37 -6.83
CA ALA A 45 4.32 23.54 -7.27
C ALA A 45 4.68 22.71 -8.51
N SER A 46 4.25 21.44 -8.58
CA SER A 46 4.49 20.57 -9.73
C SER A 46 3.69 20.98 -10.99
N THR A 47 2.51 21.59 -10.81
CA THR A 47 1.72 22.21 -11.88
C THR A 47 2.48 23.41 -12.48
N VAL A 48 3.03 24.28 -11.61
CA VAL A 48 3.82 25.45 -12.03
C VAL A 48 5.11 25.02 -12.75
N LEU A 49 5.81 23.99 -12.27
CA LEU A 49 7.00 23.48 -12.95
C LEU A 49 6.69 22.91 -14.35
N ARG A 50 5.56 22.19 -14.52
CA ARG A 50 5.14 21.71 -15.85
C ARG A 50 4.71 22.86 -16.77
N TYR A 51 4.02 23.88 -16.25
CA TYR A 51 3.71 25.10 -17.00
C TYR A 51 4.98 25.82 -17.49
N VAL A 52 5.97 26.04 -16.61
CA VAL A 52 7.25 26.66 -16.99
C VAL A 52 8.03 25.78 -17.99
N ALA A 53 7.96 24.46 -17.87
CA ALA A 53 8.57 23.56 -18.85
C ALA A 53 7.91 23.65 -20.24
N ALA A 54 6.60 23.90 -20.32
CA ALA A 54 5.92 24.21 -21.58
C ALA A 54 6.27 25.61 -22.11
N LEU A 55 6.31 26.61 -21.22
CA LEU A 55 6.63 28.01 -21.53
C LEU A 55 8.04 28.17 -22.12
N LEU A 56 9.05 27.53 -21.52
CA LEU A 56 10.43 27.57 -22.04
C LEU A 56 10.57 26.79 -23.37
N ARG A 57 9.79 25.72 -23.57
CA ARG A 57 9.75 24.99 -24.86
C ARG A 57 9.15 25.85 -25.99
N SER A 58 8.21 26.76 -25.69
CA SER A 58 7.65 27.69 -26.69
C SER A 58 8.53 28.93 -26.93
N ARG A 59 9.17 29.48 -25.88
CA ARG A 59 10.02 30.70 -25.93
C ARG A 59 11.45 30.49 -26.48
N ARG A 60 11.70 29.43 -27.25
CA ARG A 60 13.03 29.05 -27.78
C ARG A 60 13.77 30.14 -28.58
N THR A 61 13.09 31.15 -29.09
CA THR A 61 13.67 32.26 -29.86
C THR A 61 14.34 33.34 -28.99
N VAL A 62 14.16 33.34 -27.66
CA VAL A 62 14.82 34.29 -26.75
C VAL A 62 16.23 33.79 -26.42
N PRO A 63 17.33 34.50 -26.77
CA PRO A 63 18.69 33.97 -26.65
C PRO A 63 19.10 33.52 -25.23
N GLU A 64 18.61 34.22 -24.21
CA GLU A 64 18.84 33.91 -22.79
C GLU A 64 18.22 32.57 -22.40
N LEU A 65 16.97 32.33 -22.87
CA LEU A 65 16.15 31.14 -22.61
C LEU A 65 16.35 30.01 -23.64
N CYS A 66 17.18 30.21 -24.67
CA CYS A 66 17.45 29.18 -25.67
C CYS A 66 18.32 28.08 -25.03
N PHE A 67 17.73 26.94 -24.67
CA PHE A 67 18.42 25.74 -24.20
C PHE A 67 18.40 24.68 -25.31
N ASP A 68 19.53 24.00 -25.51
CA ASP A 68 19.67 22.88 -26.45
C ASP A 68 18.78 21.70 -26.02
N ARG A 69 18.62 21.52 -24.69
CA ARG A 69 17.79 20.46 -24.10
C ARG A 69 16.88 20.98 -22.98
N THR A 70 15.66 20.47 -22.95
CA THR A 70 14.75 20.54 -21.80
C THR A 70 14.61 19.13 -21.27
N ILE A 71 14.97 18.91 -20.01
CA ILE A 71 14.96 17.61 -19.34
C ILE A 71 13.90 17.69 -18.22
N PHE A 72 12.92 16.79 -18.21
CA PHE A 72 11.91 16.70 -17.16
C PHE A 72 11.99 15.34 -16.45
N ILE A 73 12.52 15.33 -15.23
CA ILE A 73 12.66 14.14 -14.41
C ILE A 73 11.53 14.11 -13.38
N ASP A 74 10.57 13.23 -13.59
CA ASP A 74 9.52 12.93 -12.62
C ASP A 74 9.96 11.76 -11.74
N CYS A 75 10.23 12.05 -10.46
CA CYS A 75 10.53 11.06 -9.43
C CYS A 75 9.62 11.26 -8.21
N SER A 76 8.39 11.72 -8.44
CA SER A 76 7.36 11.94 -7.42
C SER A 76 7.02 10.68 -6.63
N LYS A 77 6.96 9.53 -7.30
CA LYS A 77 6.93 8.20 -6.68
C LYS A 77 8.36 7.68 -6.51
N TRP A 78 9.06 8.21 -5.51
CA TRP A 78 10.45 7.84 -5.23
C TRP A 78 10.57 6.39 -4.73
N LYS A 79 11.35 5.57 -5.44
CA LYS A 79 11.72 4.21 -5.03
C LYS A 79 13.12 4.18 -4.39
N ASN A 80 14.13 4.37 -5.22
CA ASN A 80 15.56 4.30 -4.89
C ASN A 80 16.36 5.16 -5.88
N ARG A 81 17.69 5.21 -5.74
CA ARG A 81 18.55 6.01 -6.64
C ARG A 81 18.67 5.39 -8.04
N ARG A 82 18.70 4.07 -8.16
CA ARG A 82 18.78 3.37 -9.45
C ARG A 82 17.58 3.68 -10.36
N ALA A 83 16.38 3.78 -9.80
CA ALA A 83 15.16 4.18 -10.48
C ALA A 83 15.21 5.64 -10.98
N MET A 84 15.93 6.53 -10.29
CA MET A 84 16.21 7.89 -10.79
C MET A 84 17.20 7.87 -11.96
N GLN A 85 18.24 7.01 -11.96
CA GLN A 85 19.07 6.80 -13.17
C GLN A 85 18.21 6.28 -14.33
N MET A 86 17.33 5.29 -14.11
CA MET A 86 16.40 4.81 -15.15
C MET A 86 15.47 5.93 -15.68
N ALA A 87 14.97 6.83 -14.82
CA ALA A 87 14.17 7.97 -15.24
C ALA A 87 14.98 8.95 -16.11
N ILE A 88 16.24 9.22 -15.73
CA ILE A 88 17.16 10.06 -16.50
C ILE A 88 17.46 9.42 -17.87
N ILE A 89 17.78 8.12 -17.92
CA ILE A 89 18.04 7.41 -19.18
C ILE A 89 16.83 7.51 -20.14
N ARG A 90 15.61 7.33 -19.62
CA ARG A 90 14.37 7.38 -20.41
C ARG A 90 14.11 8.78 -20.99
N GLU A 91 14.28 9.85 -20.20
CA GLU A 91 14.12 11.24 -20.68
C GLU A 91 15.27 11.67 -21.63
N LEU A 92 16.50 11.20 -21.37
CA LEU A 92 17.63 11.42 -22.25
C LEU A 92 17.63 10.52 -23.51
N LYS A 93 16.76 9.50 -23.56
CA LYS A 93 16.63 8.53 -24.65
C LYS A 93 17.97 7.90 -25.04
N LEU A 94 18.73 7.44 -24.05
CA LEU A 94 19.99 6.73 -24.28
C LEU A 94 19.72 5.33 -24.85
N ASP A 95 20.78 4.65 -25.29
CA ASP A 95 20.69 3.33 -25.88
C ASP A 95 20.15 2.27 -24.89
N HIS A 96 19.45 1.26 -25.42
CA HIS A 96 18.83 0.21 -24.59
C HIS A 96 19.86 -0.66 -23.85
N SER A 97 21.10 -0.74 -24.33
CA SER A 97 22.20 -1.37 -23.58
C SER A 97 22.47 -0.72 -22.22
N VAL A 98 22.24 0.59 -22.07
CA VAL A 98 22.42 1.29 -20.78
C VAL A 98 21.34 0.89 -19.77
N MET A 99 20.11 0.64 -20.22
CA MET A 99 19.05 0.07 -19.38
C MET A 99 19.37 -1.38 -19.02
N ALA A 100 19.81 -2.20 -19.99
CA ALA A 100 20.13 -3.61 -19.76
C ALA A 100 21.26 -3.84 -18.73
N ILE A 101 22.17 -2.87 -18.55
CA ILE A 101 23.18 -2.89 -17.47
C ILE A 101 22.50 -2.78 -16.10
N LEU A 102 21.56 -1.83 -15.94
CA LEU A 102 20.79 -1.63 -14.71
C LEU A 102 19.88 -2.83 -14.43
N ASP A 103 19.16 -3.30 -15.45
CA ASP A 103 18.24 -4.44 -15.33
C ASP A 103 18.99 -5.71 -14.89
N LYS A 104 20.20 -5.95 -15.44
CA LYS A 104 21.06 -7.07 -15.04
C LYS A 104 21.56 -6.94 -13.59
N GLU A 105 22.02 -5.76 -13.17
CA GLU A 105 22.46 -5.56 -11.79
C GLU A 105 21.28 -5.65 -10.81
N ASP A 106 20.07 -5.25 -11.22
CA ASP A 106 18.84 -5.46 -10.46
C ASP A 106 18.46 -6.95 -10.32
N GLU A 107 18.76 -7.80 -11.32
CA GLU A 107 18.63 -9.24 -11.17
C GLU A 107 19.66 -9.82 -10.19
N GLU A 108 20.95 -9.47 -10.35
CA GLU A 108 22.01 -9.94 -9.45
C GLU A 108 21.75 -9.48 -8.01
N ASP A 109 21.26 -8.25 -7.80
CA ASP A 109 20.85 -7.74 -6.49
C ASP A 109 19.65 -8.48 -5.90
N ASP A 110 18.77 -9.09 -6.71
CA ASP A 110 17.74 -10.00 -6.19
C ASP A 110 18.36 -11.27 -5.60
N PHE A 111 19.32 -11.90 -6.29
CA PHE A 111 20.00 -13.11 -5.82
C PHE A 111 20.92 -12.86 -4.62
N LYS A 112 21.48 -11.64 -4.50
CA LYS A 112 22.17 -11.15 -3.30
C LYS A 112 21.20 -10.77 -2.16
N GLY A 113 19.90 -10.67 -2.43
CA GLY A 113 18.87 -10.22 -1.48
C GLY A 113 19.03 -8.76 -1.02
N VAL A 114 19.52 -7.91 -1.93
CA VAL A 114 19.65 -6.46 -1.76
C VAL A 114 18.26 -5.82 -1.96
N ASP A 115 17.75 -5.25 -0.87
CA ASP A 115 16.45 -4.60 -0.79
C ASP A 115 16.29 -3.49 -1.84
N GLU A 116 15.12 -3.40 -2.50
CA GLU A 116 14.89 -2.44 -3.58
C GLU A 116 15.16 -0.99 -3.14
N SER A 117 14.79 -0.58 -1.93
CA SER A 117 15.01 0.80 -1.45
C SER A 117 16.49 1.15 -1.28
N SER A 118 17.35 0.15 -1.07
CA SER A 118 18.79 0.31 -0.86
C SER A 118 19.63 0.40 -2.15
N ARG A 119 19.00 0.23 -3.32
CA ARG A 119 19.70 0.13 -4.61
C ARG A 119 20.21 1.50 -5.10
N ASN A 120 21.54 1.61 -5.11
CA ASN A 120 22.27 2.83 -5.49
C ASN A 120 22.44 2.96 -7.01
N GLU A 121 22.85 4.17 -7.39
CA GLU A 121 23.37 4.54 -8.70
C GLU A 121 24.59 3.70 -9.10
N MET A 122 24.78 3.51 -10.41
CA MET A 122 25.97 2.87 -10.99
C MET A 122 26.87 3.93 -11.66
N ASP A 123 28.15 4.00 -11.27
CA ASP A 123 29.11 4.99 -11.78
C ASP A 123 29.26 4.94 -13.30
N SER A 124 29.29 3.75 -13.90
CA SER A 124 29.39 3.56 -15.36
C SER A 124 28.18 4.11 -16.12
N VAL A 125 27.00 4.16 -15.48
CA VAL A 125 25.79 4.77 -16.05
C VAL A 125 25.83 6.29 -15.88
N SER A 126 26.29 6.77 -14.73
CA SER A 126 26.52 8.20 -14.49
C SER A 126 27.58 8.79 -15.43
N GLU A 127 28.61 8.04 -15.81
CA GLU A 127 29.60 8.47 -16.80
C GLU A 127 28.96 8.70 -18.18
N VAL A 128 28.12 7.78 -18.66
CA VAL A 128 27.42 7.93 -19.96
C VAL A 128 26.44 9.12 -19.92
N ILE A 129 25.81 9.39 -18.78
CA ILE A 129 24.94 10.56 -18.59
C ILE A 129 25.75 11.87 -18.61
N ASP A 130 26.90 11.94 -17.92
CA ASP A 130 27.75 13.14 -17.93
C ASP A 130 28.34 13.40 -19.32
N GLN A 131 28.89 12.36 -19.98
CA GLN A 131 29.37 12.46 -21.36
C GLN A 131 28.26 13.02 -22.29
N THR A 132 27.03 12.51 -22.16
CA THR A 132 25.86 12.98 -22.96
C THR A 132 25.48 14.44 -22.71
N LEU A 133 25.66 14.96 -21.49
CA LEU A 133 25.21 16.29 -21.09
C LEU A 133 26.31 17.36 -21.07
N SER A 134 27.58 16.94 -20.95
CA SER A 134 28.78 17.76 -20.72
C SER A 134 28.91 18.99 -21.63
N VAL A 135 28.56 18.85 -22.91
CA VAL A 135 28.67 19.89 -23.94
C VAL A 135 27.35 20.63 -24.23
N THR A 136 26.25 20.26 -23.56
CA THR A 136 24.91 20.79 -23.85
C THR A 136 24.48 21.89 -22.87
N LYS A 137 23.86 22.96 -23.37
CA LYS A 137 23.11 23.92 -22.54
C LYS A 137 21.72 23.35 -22.26
N PHE A 138 21.43 22.99 -21.01
CA PHE A 138 20.13 22.40 -20.65
C PHE A 138 19.41 23.08 -19.48
N VAL A 139 18.08 22.99 -19.50
CA VAL A 139 17.23 23.25 -18.33
C VAL A 139 16.63 21.94 -17.83
N MET A 140 16.81 21.67 -16.54
CA MET A 140 16.33 20.49 -15.84
C MET A 140 15.16 20.87 -14.94
N PHE A 141 14.07 20.12 -15.05
CA PHE A 141 12.94 20.13 -14.12
C PHE A 141 12.97 18.84 -13.31
N PHE A 142 12.83 18.92 -11.99
CA PHE A 142 12.90 17.76 -11.11
C PHE A 142 11.76 17.75 -10.09
N LEU A 143 10.94 16.70 -10.12
CA LEU A 143 9.93 16.42 -9.11
C LEU A 143 10.49 15.37 -8.14
N ASN A 144 10.81 15.81 -6.92
CA ASN A 144 11.44 14.98 -5.90
C ASN A 144 10.38 14.35 -4.98
N GLY A 145 10.25 13.02 -4.98
CA GLY A 145 9.41 12.26 -4.04
C GLY A 145 10.15 11.79 -2.78
N SER A 146 11.48 11.97 -2.72
CA SER A 146 12.26 11.56 -1.56
C SER A 146 12.10 12.53 -0.38
N ASP A 147 12.62 12.13 0.79
CA ASP A 147 12.68 12.99 1.96
C ASP A 147 13.65 14.18 1.82
N ASN A 148 14.68 14.06 0.98
CA ASN A 148 15.89 14.87 1.11
C ASN A 148 16.24 15.64 -0.17
N GLU A 149 17.02 16.70 -0.05
CA GLU A 149 17.65 17.32 -1.22
C GLU A 149 18.67 16.33 -1.80
N ILE A 150 18.55 16.05 -3.10
CA ILE A 150 19.38 15.06 -3.81
C ILE A 150 20.49 15.78 -4.57
N ASP A 151 21.75 15.37 -4.34
CA ASP A 151 22.87 15.78 -5.19
C ASP A 151 22.76 15.06 -6.54
N VAL A 152 22.16 15.72 -7.51
CA VAL A 152 21.99 15.21 -8.88
C VAL A 152 23.31 14.94 -9.60
N GLY A 153 24.44 15.46 -9.10
CA GLY A 153 25.77 15.18 -9.64
C GLY A 153 26.19 13.72 -9.52
N LEU A 154 25.67 12.98 -8.54
CA LEU A 154 25.90 11.54 -8.38
C LEU A 154 25.35 10.72 -9.57
N PHE A 155 24.36 11.26 -10.25
CA PHE A 155 23.63 10.63 -11.37
C PHE A 155 24.21 11.04 -12.74
N GLY A 156 25.39 11.66 -12.76
CA GLY A 156 26.02 12.16 -13.98
C GLY A 156 25.48 13.50 -14.49
N ILE A 157 24.70 14.25 -13.71
CA ILE A 157 24.20 15.57 -14.15
C ILE A 157 25.30 16.63 -13.97
N PRO A 158 25.75 17.32 -15.04
CA PRO A 158 26.84 18.29 -14.95
C PRO A 158 26.55 19.45 -13.98
N ARG A 159 27.53 19.79 -13.14
CA ARG A 159 27.38 20.73 -12.02
C ARG A 159 26.84 22.12 -12.44
N PHE A 160 25.82 22.57 -11.73
CA PHE A 160 25.18 23.89 -11.84
C PHE A 160 26.02 25.03 -11.24
N ALA A 161 27.29 25.14 -11.66
CA ALA A 161 28.22 26.17 -11.20
C ALA A 161 27.78 27.59 -11.60
N ARG A 162 28.23 28.62 -10.86
CA ARG A 162 27.85 30.05 -11.04
C ARG A 162 27.86 30.54 -12.49
N TYR A 163 28.81 30.09 -13.30
CA TYR A 163 28.99 30.48 -14.71
C TYR A 163 28.50 29.44 -15.72
N SER A 164 27.94 28.31 -15.26
CA SER A 164 27.29 27.32 -16.13
C SER A 164 26.12 27.96 -16.89
N LYS A 165 25.83 27.47 -18.09
CA LYS A 165 24.63 27.85 -18.84
C LYS A 165 23.39 27.05 -18.43
N ASN A 166 23.57 26.03 -17.58
CA ASN A 166 22.54 25.08 -17.19
C ASN A 166 21.77 25.57 -15.95
N ILE A 167 20.49 25.22 -15.87
CA ILE A 167 19.60 25.62 -14.77
C ILE A 167 18.75 24.42 -14.31
N MET A 168 18.56 24.30 -13.00
CA MET A 168 17.68 23.33 -12.37
C MET A 168 16.53 24.05 -11.65
N LEU A 169 15.31 23.63 -11.95
CA LEU A 169 14.07 24.02 -11.28
C LEU A 169 13.49 22.77 -10.61
N TRP A 170 13.28 22.79 -9.29
CA TRP A 170 12.84 21.59 -8.58
C TRP A 170 11.85 21.86 -7.44
N THR A 171 11.14 20.82 -7.03
CA THR A 171 10.19 20.86 -5.90
C THR A 171 10.01 19.49 -5.26
N PHE A 172 9.49 19.46 -4.04
CA PHE A 172 9.09 18.23 -3.34
C PHE A 172 7.62 17.89 -3.62
N THR A 173 7.31 16.61 -3.83
CA THR A 173 6.04 16.14 -4.44
C THR A 173 5.38 14.96 -3.73
N ARG A 174 5.69 14.74 -2.44
CA ARG A 174 5.23 13.56 -1.68
C ARG A 174 3.72 13.43 -1.50
N SER A 175 3.00 14.54 -1.49
CA SER A 175 1.54 14.59 -1.38
C SER A 175 1.04 15.83 -2.11
N SER A 176 -0.28 15.99 -2.26
CA SER A 176 -0.84 17.26 -2.74
C SER A 176 -0.49 18.44 -1.82
N LEU A 177 -0.19 18.18 -0.54
CA LEU A 177 0.15 19.17 0.48
C LEU A 177 1.53 18.88 1.07
N THR A 178 2.58 19.01 0.25
CA THR A 178 3.98 18.89 0.71
C THR A 178 4.25 19.83 1.89
N THR A 179 4.29 19.29 3.11
CA THR A 179 4.56 20.05 4.33
C THR A 179 5.98 20.59 4.29
N CYS A 180 6.15 21.90 4.46
CA CYS A 180 7.44 22.57 4.32
C CYS A 180 8.51 22.00 5.29
N LYS A 181 9.48 21.23 4.78
CA LYS A 181 10.79 21.14 5.46
C LYS A 181 11.37 22.55 5.55
N LYS A 182 12.01 22.88 6.68
CA LYS A 182 12.39 24.28 6.96
C LYS A 182 13.45 24.74 5.96
N VAL A 183 13.24 25.92 5.39
CA VAL A 183 14.04 26.54 4.31
C VAL A 183 15.56 26.64 4.60
N GLY A 184 15.96 26.50 5.87
CA GLY A 184 17.36 26.52 6.31
C GLY A 184 18.15 25.21 6.14
N GLU A 185 17.53 24.11 5.68
CA GLU A 185 18.20 22.81 5.54
C GLU A 185 18.67 22.47 4.11
N LEU A 186 18.26 23.26 3.09
CA LEU A 186 18.69 23.06 1.71
C LEU A 186 20.12 23.60 1.49
N SER A 187 21.04 22.70 1.18
CA SER A 187 22.49 22.94 1.06
C SER A 187 22.97 23.18 -0.38
N TYR A 188 22.24 22.65 -1.36
CA TYR A 188 22.57 22.75 -2.79
C TYR A 188 21.73 23.83 -3.52
N THR A 189 20.54 24.14 -3.02
CA THR A 189 19.64 25.15 -3.59
C THR A 189 20.18 26.58 -3.46
N HIS A 190 20.22 27.30 -4.59
CA HIS A 190 20.71 28.67 -4.65
C HIS A 190 19.63 29.72 -4.34
N LEU A 191 18.36 29.44 -4.62
CA LEU A 191 17.22 30.37 -4.53
C LEU A 191 15.94 29.60 -4.17
N HIS A 192 15.17 30.09 -3.19
CA HIS A 192 13.91 29.51 -2.75
C HIS A 192 12.75 30.47 -3.08
N MET A 193 11.70 29.98 -3.74
CA MET A 193 10.51 30.77 -4.08
C MET A 193 9.28 30.24 -3.37
N ASP A 194 8.60 31.11 -2.62
CA ASP A 194 7.35 30.84 -1.91
C ASP A 194 6.23 31.69 -2.50
N PHE A 195 5.08 31.10 -2.82
CA PHE A 195 3.90 31.86 -3.24
C PHE A 195 2.97 32.11 -2.06
N VAL A 196 2.49 33.35 -1.93
CA VAL A 196 1.70 33.79 -0.78
C VAL A 196 0.27 33.27 -0.91
N VAL A 197 -0.15 32.38 0.00
CA VAL A 197 -1.50 31.78 -0.01
C VAL A 197 -2.60 32.83 0.04
N SER A 198 -2.44 33.92 0.82
CA SER A 198 -3.42 35.00 0.91
C SER A 198 -3.49 35.90 -0.34
N SER A 199 -2.68 35.65 -1.38
CA SER A 199 -2.85 36.23 -2.72
C SER A 199 -3.73 35.35 -3.62
N LEU A 200 -3.98 34.10 -3.23
CA LEU A 200 -4.87 33.17 -3.91
C LEU A 200 -6.28 33.33 -3.33
N GLY A 201 -7.25 33.78 -4.14
CA GLY A 201 -8.67 33.81 -3.74
C GLY A 201 -9.42 32.53 -4.13
N SER A 202 -10.61 32.30 -3.56
CA SER A 202 -11.39 31.05 -3.71
C SER A 202 -11.53 30.57 -5.17
N SER A 203 -11.80 31.47 -6.11
CA SER A 203 -11.92 31.16 -7.54
C SER A 203 -10.59 30.73 -8.19
N ASN A 204 -9.48 31.35 -7.80
CA ASN A 204 -8.15 30.96 -8.27
C ASN A 204 -7.66 29.68 -7.58
N PHE A 205 -8.07 29.39 -6.34
CA PHE A 205 -7.82 28.09 -5.69
C PHE A 205 -8.52 26.95 -6.44
N LEU A 206 -9.82 27.10 -6.76
CA LEU A 206 -10.55 26.10 -7.55
C LEU A 206 -9.97 25.94 -8.97
N ARG A 207 -9.50 27.03 -9.60
CA ARG A 207 -8.78 26.96 -10.88
C ARG A 207 -7.45 26.21 -10.76
N LEU A 208 -6.64 26.51 -9.74
CA LEU A 208 -5.37 25.83 -9.47
C LEU A 208 -5.58 24.33 -9.18
N LEU A 209 -6.63 23.98 -8.45
CA LEU A 209 -7.06 22.61 -8.18
C LEU A 209 -7.41 21.86 -9.47
N HIS A 210 -8.14 22.51 -10.38
CA HIS A 210 -8.47 21.95 -11.70
C HIS A 210 -7.24 21.79 -12.61
N GLN A 211 -6.30 22.76 -12.59
CA GLN A 211 -5.02 22.65 -13.31
C GLN A 211 -4.13 21.52 -12.74
N HIS A 212 -4.11 21.34 -11.43
CA HIS A 212 -3.42 20.21 -10.79
C HIS A 212 -4.08 18.86 -11.12
N ALA A 213 -5.41 18.80 -11.11
CA ALA A 213 -6.15 17.60 -11.52
C ALA A 213 -5.95 17.25 -13.00
N THR A 214 -5.89 18.25 -13.89
CA THR A 214 -5.55 18.08 -15.31
C THR A 214 -4.18 17.44 -15.46
N THR A 215 -3.20 17.96 -14.70
CA THR A 215 -1.84 17.45 -14.66
C THR A 215 -1.75 15.98 -14.22
N ILE A 216 -2.60 15.53 -13.29
CA ILE A 216 -2.65 14.12 -12.85
C ILE A 216 -3.24 13.23 -13.95
N VAL A 217 -4.28 13.69 -14.64
CA VAL A 217 -4.92 12.94 -15.75
C VAL A 217 -3.99 12.78 -16.94
N GLU A 218 -3.34 13.86 -17.38
CA GLU A 218 -2.44 13.89 -18.55
C GLU A 218 -1.20 13.00 -18.40
N HIS A 219 -0.73 12.76 -17.16
CA HIS A 219 0.53 12.08 -16.90
C HIS A 219 0.43 10.76 -16.12
N GLY A 220 -0.70 10.46 -15.46
CA GLY A 220 -0.77 9.37 -14.48
C GLY A 220 -1.83 8.28 -14.69
N LEU A 221 -2.86 8.50 -15.53
CA LEU A 221 -4.10 7.71 -15.40
C LEU A 221 -4.46 6.77 -16.56
N GLY A 222 -4.10 7.09 -17.81
CA GLY A 222 -4.28 6.18 -18.98
C GLY A 222 -5.72 5.79 -19.38
N MET A 223 -6.73 6.06 -18.54
CA MET A 223 -8.14 5.77 -18.79
C MET A 223 -8.89 6.98 -19.36
N GLN A 224 -9.63 6.78 -20.46
CA GLN A 224 -10.40 7.84 -21.11
C GLN A 224 -11.60 8.33 -20.28
N ASP A 225 -12.12 7.51 -19.36
CA ASP A 225 -13.27 7.84 -18.52
C ASP A 225 -12.94 8.87 -17.42
N ILE A 226 -11.65 9.05 -17.10
CA ILE A 226 -11.22 9.94 -16.00
C ILE A 226 -10.92 11.32 -16.55
N ASN A 227 -11.66 12.32 -16.08
CA ASN A 227 -11.54 13.70 -16.50
C ASN A 227 -11.00 14.61 -15.37
N PRO A 228 -10.38 15.76 -15.71
CA PRO A 228 -9.82 16.67 -14.70
C PRO A 228 -10.82 17.20 -13.67
N THR A 229 -12.08 17.40 -14.05
CA THR A 229 -13.10 17.89 -13.12
C THR A 229 -13.43 16.85 -12.05
N MET A 230 -13.54 15.58 -12.41
CA MET A 230 -13.71 14.48 -11.46
C MET A 230 -12.52 14.39 -10.48
N VAL A 231 -11.28 14.49 -10.97
CA VAL A 231 -10.09 14.43 -10.11
C VAL A 231 -9.97 15.67 -9.21
N ALA A 232 -10.37 16.85 -9.69
CA ALA A 232 -10.44 18.07 -8.87
C ALA A 232 -11.45 17.94 -7.74
N GLU A 233 -12.62 17.34 -8.01
CA GLU A 233 -13.65 17.02 -7.02
C GLU A 233 -13.16 15.98 -5.99
N CYS A 234 -12.46 14.93 -6.42
CA CYS A 234 -11.84 13.95 -5.51
C CYS A 234 -10.80 14.59 -4.58
N LEU A 235 -9.95 15.47 -5.14
CA LEU A 235 -9.01 16.28 -4.35
C LEU A 235 -9.75 17.17 -3.34
N LEU A 236 -10.78 17.91 -3.78
CA LEU A 236 -11.59 18.80 -2.94
C LEU A 236 -12.27 18.04 -1.79
N TYR A 237 -12.75 16.82 -2.05
CA TYR A 237 -13.30 15.94 -1.02
C TYR A 237 -12.22 15.48 -0.03
N GLY A 238 -11.00 15.18 -0.51
CA GLY A 238 -9.85 14.91 0.36
C GLY A 238 -9.46 16.12 1.23
N PHE A 239 -9.50 17.34 0.68
CA PHE A 239 -9.34 18.60 1.44
C PHE A 239 -10.39 18.74 2.55
N PHE A 240 -11.66 18.45 2.24
CA PHE A 240 -12.76 18.42 3.22
C PHE A 240 -12.48 17.39 4.33
N LEU A 241 -12.20 16.13 3.99
CA LEU A 241 -11.89 15.09 4.97
C LEU A 241 -10.67 15.44 5.84
N CYS A 242 -9.57 15.90 5.25
CA CYS A 242 -8.37 16.34 5.99
C CYS A 242 -8.68 17.47 7.00
N TYR A 243 -9.56 18.41 6.65
CA TYR A 243 -9.92 19.53 7.53
C TYR A 243 -10.96 19.13 8.59
N ASN A 244 -11.80 18.13 8.30
CA ASN A 244 -12.79 17.57 9.23
C ASN A 244 -12.15 16.76 10.35
N PHE A 245 -11.12 15.98 10.04
CA PHE A 245 -10.83 14.79 10.83
C PHE A 245 -10.32 15.09 12.23
N HIS A 246 -11.13 14.77 13.24
CA HIS A 246 -10.82 14.98 14.64
C HIS A 246 -10.34 13.69 15.34
N ILE A 247 -9.57 13.86 16.41
CA ILE A 247 -9.08 12.76 17.26
C ILE A 247 -10.26 11.95 17.85
N ALA A 248 -11.43 12.57 18.00
CA ALA A 248 -12.63 11.98 18.59
C ALA A 248 -13.23 10.81 17.79
N THR A 249 -13.25 10.87 16.44
CA THR A 249 -13.97 9.86 15.63
C THR A 249 -13.19 8.58 15.41
N LYS A 250 -11.85 8.66 15.29
CA LYS A 250 -10.93 7.52 14.99
C LYS A 250 -11.26 6.71 13.72
N LEU A 251 -12.28 7.11 12.98
CA LEU A 251 -12.92 6.38 11.89
C LEU A 251 -12.13 6.59 10.58
N ASP A 252 -10.98 5.92 10.49
CA ASP A 252 -9.96 6.02 9.43
C ASP A 252 -10.55 6.37 8.05
N TRP A 253 -10.42 7.65 7.67
CA TRP A 253 -11.03 8.17 6.45
C TRP A 253 -10.20 7.90 5.21
N LEU A 254 -8.88 7.70 5.35
CA LEU A 254 -7.96 7.50 4.22
C LEU A 254 -8.30 6.19 3.52
N SER A 255 -8.50 5.14 4.31
CA SER A 255 -8.97 3.83 3.82
C SER A 255 -10.34 3.86 3.12
N HIS A 256 -11.21 4.78 3.52
CA HIS A 256 -12.56 4.93 2.94
C HIS A 256 -12.63 6.03 1.87
N ALA A 257 -11.53 6.74 1.55
CA ALA A 257 -11.55 7.86 0.61
C ALA A 257 -12.09 7.46 -0.78
N SER A 258 -11.66 6.30 -1.28
CA SER A 258 -12.13 5.71 -2.52
C SER A 258 -13.62 5.35 -2.49
N ASN A 259 -14.10 4.85 -1.35
CA ASN A 259 -15.50 4.52 -1.12
C ASN A 259 -16.36 5.80 -1.04
N TYR A 260 -15.89 6.84 -0.34
CA TYR A 260 -16.59 8.12 -0.24
C TYR A 260 -16.75 8.82 -1.59
N TRP A 261 -15.76 8.78 -2.49
CA TRP A 261 -15.91 9.39 -3.83
C TRP A 261 -17.00 8.72 -4.68
N ILE A 262 -17.19 7.39 -4.54
CA ILE A 262 -18.27 6.65 -5.20
C ILE A 262 -19.61 6.91 -4.48
N CYS A 263 -19.59 6.94 -3.14
CA CYS A 263 -20.80 7.07 -2.34
C CYS A 263 -21.36 8.51 -2.31
N ASP A 264 -20.54 9.55 -2.42
CA ASP A 264 -20.97 10.93 -2.72
C ASP A 264 -21.39 11.10 -4.20
N ALA A 265 -21.05 10.11 -5.04
CA ALA A 265 -21.22 10.12 -6.49
C ALA A 265 -20.43 11.23 -7.20
N ILE A 266 -19.18 11.46 -6.78
CA ILE A 266 -18.14 12.14 -7.57
C ILE A 266 -17.72 11.23 -8.74
N ILE A 267 -17.46 9.96 -8.43
CA ILE A 267 -17.16 8.89 -9.38
C ILE A 267 -18.44 8.07 -9.61
N LYS A 268 -18.74 7.74 -10.87
CA LYS A 268 -20.01 7.09 -11.28
C LYS A 268 -19.79 6.09 -12.42
N GLY A 269 -20.78 5.24 -12.65
CA GLY A 269 -20.80 4.24 -13.72
C GLY A 269 -20.08 2.94 -13.33
N ASP A 270 -20.19 1.93 -14.19
CA ASP A 270 -19.82 0.55 -13.87
C ASP A 270 -18.32 0.39 -13.55
N ARG A 271 -17.49 1.28 -14.08
CA ARG A 271 -16.03 1.35 -13.85
C ARG A 271 -15.62 2.16 -12.60
N ALA A 272 -16.56 2.54 -11.74
CA ALA A 272 -16.28 3.43 -10.61
C ALA A 272 -15.21 2.87 -9.64
N ARG A 273 -15.14 1.55 -9.43
CA ARG A 273 -14.10 0.90 -8.60
C ARG A 273 -12.70 1.07 -9.22
N ASP A 274 -12.54 0.72 -10.50
CA ASP A 274 -11.30 0.92 -11.26
C ASP A 274 -10.81 2.37 -11.17
N ILE A 275 -11.70 3.32 -11.48
CA ILE A 275 -11.40 4.75 -11.51
C ILE A 275 -11.00 5.23 -10.11
N SER A 276 -11.76 4.86 -9.08
CA SER A 276 -11.49 5.27 -7.70
C SER A 276 -10.16 4.72 -7.18
N ASN A 277 -9.86 3.45 -7.45
CA ASN A 277 -8.56 2.84 -7.12
C ASN A 277 -7.40 3.53 -7.86
N THR A 278 -7.56 3.80 -9.16
CA THR A 278 -6.51 4.45 -9.97
C THR A 278 -6.27 5.90 -9.55
N VAL A 279 -7.33 6.65 -9.22
CA VAL A 279 -7.24 8.02 -8.69
C VAL A 279 -6.64 8.04 -7.29
N HIS A 280 -7.06 7.14 -6.40
CA HIS A 280 -6.48 7.00 -5.06
C HIS A 280 -4.97 6.72 -5.13
N GLY A 281 -4.57 5.80 -6.01
CA GLY A 281 -3.16 5.49 -6.26
C GLY A 281 -2.34 6.63 -6.88
N GLN A 282 -2.91 7.75 -7.31
CA GLN A 282 -2.17 8.95 -7.73
C GLN A 282 -2.28 10.13 -6.75
N ILE A 283 -3.34 10.21 -5.93
CA ILE A 283 -3.48 11.26 -4.92
C ILE A 283 -2.91 10.76 -3.58
N SER A 284 -1.59 10.95 -3.40
CA SER A 284 -0.97 10.74 -2.10
C SER A 284 -1.42 11.80 -1.08
N TRP A 285 -1.84 11.31 0.08
CA TRP A 285 -2.08 12.08 1.30
C TRP A 285 -1.06 11.74 2.41
N GLU A 286 0.11 11.18 2.05
CA GLU A 286 1.18 10.81 3.00
C GLU A 286 1.86 12.05 3.62
N CYS A 287 1.25 12.61 4.67
CA CYS A 287 1.83 13.66 5.50
C CYS A 287 1.31 13.55 6.95
N ASP A 288 2.03 14.16 7.89
CA ASP A 288 1.59 14.28 9.29
C ASP A 288 0.25 15.06 9.35
N ALA A 289 -0.79 14.42 9.88
CA ALA A 289 -2.13 14.99 10.01
C ALA A 289 -2.16 16.31 10.79
N TYR A 290 -1.24 16.52 11.76
CA TYR A 290 -1.11 17.80 12.47
C TYR A 290 -0.57 18.90 11.55
N LEU A 291 0.44 18.59 10.73
CA LEU A 291 1.01 19.53 9.77
C LEU A 291 0.03 19.84 8.63
N ILE A 292 -0.64 18.82 8.07
CA ILE A 292 -1.73 19.01 7.09
C ILE A 292 -2.78 19.93 7.69
N ARG A 293 -3.32 19.59 8.87
CA ARG A 293 -4.39 20.36 9.52
C ARG A 293 -4.00 21.82 9.72
N LYS A 294 -2.79 22.10 10.20
CA LYS A 294 -2.32 23.47 10.44
C LYS A 294 -2.20 24.28 9.15
N GLU A 295 -1.72 23.67 8.07
CA GLU A 295 -1.66 24.34 6.77
C GLU A 295 -3.06 24.56 6.19
N LEU A 296 -3.96 23.57 6.30
CA LEU A 296 -5.37 23.70 5.91
C LEU A 296 -6.12 24.77 6.69
N GLU A 297 -5.92 24.88 8.00
CA GLU A 297 -6.47 25.98 8.80
C GLU A 297 -5.99 27.35 8.29
N TYR A 298 -4.78 27.45 7.74
CA TYR A 298 -4.29 28.68 7.12
C TYR A 298 -4.88 28.94 5.71
N TYR A 299 -5.11 27.91 4.88
CA TYR A 299 -5.88 28.10 3.63
C TYR A 299 -7.32 28.54 3.93
N MET A 300 -8.01 27.86 4.85
CA MET A 300 -9.44 28.11 5.13
C MET A 300 -9.68 29.44 5.87
N GLN A 301 -8.67 30.05 6.48
CA GLN A 301 -8.72 31.44 6.97
C GLN A 301 -8.72 32.50 5.85
N HIS A 302 -8.39 32.12 4.62
CA HIS A 302 -8.23 33.02 3.48
C HIS A 302 -9.11 32.65 2.28
N MET A 303 -9.96 31.62 2.42
CA MET A 303 -10.84 31.08 1.38
C MET A 303 -12.26 30.95 1.89
N GLU A 304 -13.24 31.04 0.99
CA GLU A 304 -14.60 30.57 1.25
C GLU A 304 -14.73 29.14 0.69
N PRO A 305 -14.74 28.09 1.53
CA PRO A 305 -14.87 26.72 1.05
C PRO A 305 -16.30 26.41 0.54
N PRO A 306 -16.45 25.55 -0.49
CA PRO A 306 -17.76 25.12 -1.01
C PRO A 306 -18.45 24.06 -0.13
N PHE A 307 -17.87 23.74 1.03
CA PHE A 307 -18.34 22.78 2.02
C PHE A 307 -18.40 23.46 3.40
N LEU A 308 -19.24 22.96 4.30
CA LEU A 308 -19.36 23.48 5.66
C LEU A 308 -18.69 22.55 6.66
N VAL A 309 -17.89 23.14 7.55
CA VAL A 309 -17.30 22.44 8.70
C VAL A 309 -17.52 23.31 9.93
N VAL A 310 -18.15 22.72 10.95
CA VAL A 310 -18.44 23.38 12.24
C VAL A 310 -17.67 22.64 13.32
N LYS A 311 -16.78 23.35 14.00
CA LYS A 311 -16.00 22.87 15.15
C LYS A 311 -16.55 23.51 16.44
N GLU A 312 -15.85 23.33 17.55
CA GLU A 312 -16.21 23.97 18.82
C GLU A 312 -16.19 25.50 18.68
N ASP A 313 -17.15 26.16 19.34
CA ASP A 313 -17.44 27.59 19.29
C ASP A 313 -17.81 28.19 17.90
N ASP A 314 -17.81 27.40 16.81
CA ASP A 314 -18.34 27.84 15.51
C ASP A 314 -19.88 27.93 15.50
N VAL A 315 -20.40 29.03 14.95
CA VAL A 315 -21.84 29.16 14.66
C VAL A 315 -22.17 28.50 13.32
N TYR A 316 -23.16 27.60 13.30
CA TYR A 316 -23.70 27.02 12.07
C TYR A 316 -24.22 28.13 11.14
N LYS A 317 -23.69 28.20 9.92
CA LYS A 317 -24.12 29.12 8.87
C LYS A 317 -25.06 28.38 7.93
N GLU A 318 -26.23 28.93 7.66
CA GLU A 318 -27.13 28.39 6.65
C GLU A 318 -26.55 28.60 5.24
N GLY A 319 -26.62 27.56 4.40
CA GLY A 319 -26.16 27.61 3.03
C GLY A 319 -26.37 26.28 2.30
N PRO A 320 -26.30 26.26 0.96
CA PRO A 320 -26.59 25.08 0.13
C PRO A 320 -25.39 24.10 0.06
N TYR A 321 -24.70 23.87 1.18
CA TYR A 321 -23.47 23.08 1.22
C TYR A 321 -23.66 21.63 0.78
N ARG A 322 -22.80 21.17 -0.13
CA ARG A 322 -22.84 19.80 -0.65
C ARG A 322 -22.27 18.78 0.35
N TRP A 323 -21.23 19.16 1.08
CA TRP A 323 -20.66 18.34 2.15
C TRP A 323 -20.67 19.12 3.46
N ILE A 324 -21.08 18.46 4.53
CA ILE A 324 -21.24 19.03 5.87
C ILE A 324 -20.51 18.14 6.88
N SER A 325 -19.70 18.75 7.74
CA SER A 325 -19.10 18.10 8.90
C SER A 325 -19.37 18.92 10.16
N ILE A 326 -19.82 18.27 11.22
CA ILE A 326 -20.09 18.91 12.51
C ILE A 326 -19.48 18.07 13.63
N THR A 327 -18.64 18.69 14.45
CA THR A 327 -18.10 18.10 15.69
C THR A 327 -18.49 18.96 16.88
N SER A 328 -19.13 18.38 17.89
CA SER A 328 -19.69 19.13 19.04
C SER A 328 -19.50 18.41 20.37
N ARG A 329 -19.21 19.16 21.45
CA ARG A 329 -19.38 18.69 22.83
C ARG A 329 -20.82 18.81 23.33
N ASN A 330 -21.62 19.69 22.74
CA ASN A 330 -22.96 20.03 23.18
C ASN A 330 -24.02 19.23 22.41
N MET A 331 -25.07 18.80 23.12
CA MET A 331 -26.18 18.01 22.56
C MET A 331 -27.05 18.80 21.56
N GLU A 332 -27.10 20.12 21.69
CA GLU A 332 -27.86 21.01 20.80
C GLU A 332 -26.90 21.84 19.93
N ILE A 333 -26.99 21.67 18.61
CA ILE A 333 -26.28 22.52 17.63
C ILE A 333 -27.24 23.63 17.21
N SER A 334 -27.05 24.84 17.77
CA SER A 334 -27.95 25.97 17.56
C SER A 334 -28.09 26.32 16.06
N GLY A 335 -29.30 26.14 15.52
CA GLY A 335 -29.63 26.40 14.11
C GLY A 335 -29.71 25.16 13.21
N PHE A 336 -29.02 24.06 13.55
CA PHE A 336 -28.98 22.86 12.70
C PHE A 336 -30.22 21.96 12.89
N ARG A 337 -31.36 22.39 12.31
CA ARG A 337 -32.65 21.69 12.43
C ARG A 337 -32.93 20.66 11.32
N THR A 338 -32.39 20.89 10.13
CA THR A 338 -32.64 20.12 8.91
C THR A 338 -31.42 20.18 7.99
N ILE A 339 -31.08 19.07 7.35
CA ILE A 339 -29.99 18.99 6.37
C ILE A 339 -30.44 19.67 5.04
N PRO A 340 -29.61 20.54 4.42
CA PRO A 340 -29.90 21.11 3.10
C PRO A 340 -30.09 20.04 2.02
N ALA A 341 -31.09 20.21 1.13
CA ALA A 341 -31.39 19.26 0.06
C ALA A 341 -30.29 19.15 -1.04
N THR A 342 -29.23 19.95 -0.95
CA THR A 342 -28.01 19.83 -1.77
C THR A 342 -26.96 18.92 -1.16
N THR A 343 -27.06 18.56 0.13
CA THR A 343 -26.05 17.78 0.83
C THR A 343 -26.03 16.34 0.36
N SER A 344 -24.87 15.89 -0.13
CA SER A 344 -24.59 14.51 -0.53
C SER A 344 -23.69 13.76 0.46
N SER A 345 -22.98 14.46 1.35
CA SER A 345 -22.21 13.87 2.45
C SER A 345 -22.40 14.59 3.78
N LEU A 346 -22.72 13.85 4.84
CA LEU A 346 -22.81 14.34 6.21
C LEU A 346 -21.93 13.52 7.16
N PHE A 347 -21.08 14.23 7.91
CA PHE A 347 -20.30 13.70 9.03
C PHE A 347 -20.78 14.40 10.31
N LEU A 348 -21.24 13.64 11.30
CA LEU A 348 -21.72 14.17 12.60
C LEU A 348 -21.06 13.41 13.74
N ALA A 349 -20.32 14.11 14.59
CA ALA A 349 -19.59 13.54 15.72
C ALA A 349 -19.86 14.30 17.02
N PHE A 350 -20.17 13.56 18.08
CA PHE A 350 -20.25 14.09 19.44
C PHE A 350 -19.08 13.60 20.29
N GLU A 351 -18.51 14.47 21.13
CA GLU A 351 -17.48 14.03 22.09
C GLU A 351 -18.08 13.22 23.25
N ARG A 352 -17.34 12.23 23.74
CA ARG A 352 -17.86 11.18 24.64
C ARG A 352 -18.00 11.67 26.09
N PHE A 353 -19.18 12.18 26.45
CA PHE A 353 -19.50 12.62 27.82
C PHE A 353 -20.76 11.95 28.39
N ASN A 354 -20.69 10.65 28.68
CA ASN A 354 -21.68 9.82 29.41
C ASN A 354 -23.13 9.74 28.87
N HIS A 355 -23.53 10.61 27.93
CA HIS A 355 -24.86 10.68 27.35
C HIS A 355 -24.73 10.92 25.84
N SER A 356 -25.25 10.01 25.02
CA SER A 356 -25.27 10.16 23.56
C SER A 356 -26.38 11.14 23.14
N SER A 357 -26.03 12.09 22.25
CA SER A 357 -26.99 13.06 21.70
C SER A 357 -28.08 12.38 20.88
N ILE A 358 -29.34 12.64 21.19
CA ILE A 358 -30.49 12.05 20.48
C ILE A 358 -30.69 12.74 19.13
N LEU A 359 -30.68 11.96 18.06
CA LEU A 359 -30.76 12.44 16.68
C LEU A 359 -32.23 12.63 16.26
N SER A 360 -32.62 13.87 15.90
CA SER A 360 -34.01 14.18 15.51
C SER A 360 -34.42 13.52 14.21
N ASN A 361 -35.65 12.97 14.17
CA ASN A 361 -36.32 12.51 12.95
C ASN A 361 -36.46 13.63 11.89
N SER A 362 -36.63 14.89 12.32
CA SER A 362 -36.79 16.03 11.41
C SER A 362 -35.55 16.31 10.56
N LEU A 363 -34.37 15.87 11.02
CA LEU A 363 -33.09 16.26 10.45
C LEU A 363 -32.93 15.81 8.99
N PHE A 364 -33.49 14.64 8.65
CA PHE A 364 -33.32 13.96 7.37
C PHE A 364 -34.49 14.14 6.38
N GLU A 365 -35.55 14.87 6.75
CA GLU A 365 -36.80 14.96 5.95
C GLU A 365 -36.58 15.41 4.50
N ASN A 366 -35.58 16.27 4.24
CA ASN A 366 -35.24 16.79 2.91
C ASN A 366 -33.94 16.17 2.31
N SER A 367 -33.40 15.11 2.90
CA SER A 367 -32.08 14.52 2.56
C SER A 367 -32.11 13.62 1.30
N SER A 368 -32.70 14.09 0.21
CA SER A 368 -32.89 13.31 -1.03
C SER A 368 -31.60 13.01 -1.79
N LYS A 369 -30.52 13.76 -1.57
CA LYS A 369 -29.20 13.57 -2.21
C LYS A 369 -28.16 12.87 -1.33
N LEU A 370 -28.47 12.62 -0.06
CA LEU A 370 -27.51 12.10 0.91
C LEU A 370 -27.02 10.70 0.50
N GLY A 371 -25.74 10.61 0.15
CA GLY A 371 -25.06 9.40 -0.30
C GLY A 371 -24.05 8.86 0.71
N VAL A 372 -23.43 9.72 1.53
CA VAL A 372 -22.56 9.35 2.65
C VAL A 372 -23.16 9.87 3.96
N LEU A 373 -23.37 8.97 4.92
CA LEU A 373 -23.70 9.33 6.29
C LEU A 373 -22.71 8.68 7.26
N VAL A 374 -22.05 9.50 8.07
CA VAL A 374 -21.18 9.06 9.16
C VAL A 374 -21.63 9.66 10.49
N LEU A 375 -21.92 8.81 11.47
CA LEU A 375 -22.36 9.19 12.82
C LEU A 375 -21.38 8.64 13.87
N CYS A 376 -20.92 9.48 14.81
CA CYS A 376 -20.10 9.05 15.94
C CYS A 376 -20.71 9.50 17.27
N SER A 377 -20.86 8.56 18.20
CA SER A 377 -21.42 8.73 19.56
C SER A 377 -22.89 9.21 19.64
N CYS A 378 -23.63 9.10 18.54
CA CYS A 378 -25.06 9.47 18.43
C CYS A 378 -26.00 8.44 19.08
N ALA A 379 -27.19 8.87 19.50
CA ALA A 379 -28.30 8.00 19.89
C ALA A 379 -29.51 8.16 18.95
N PHE A 380 -30.13 7.05 18.57
CA PHE A 380 -31.40 7.04 17.80
C PHE A 380 -32.12 5.70 17.97
N ASN A 381 -33.41 5.61 17.62
CA ASN A 381 -34.15 4.35 17.69
C ASN A 381 -33.69 3.42 16.56
N PHE A 382 -33.10 2.27 16.91
CA PHE A 382 -32.55 1.30 15.95
C PHE A 382 -33.62 0.59 15.08
N ALA A 383 -34.87 0.50 15.53
CA ALA A 383 -35.99 -0.02 14.73
C ALA A 383 -36.69 1.06 13.88
N SER A 384 -36.34 2.34 14.12
CA SER A 384 -36.90 3.50 13.41
C SER A 384 -35.82 4.57 13.21
N PRO A 385 -34.70 4.27 12.51
CA PRO A 385 -33.62 5.23 12.37
C PRO A 385 -34.08 6.44 11.53
N PRO A 386 -33.66 7.67 11.89
CA PRO A 386 -34.22 8.89 11.31
C PRO A 386 -33.91 9.03 9.81
N PHE A 387 -32.80 8.42 9.36
CA PHE A 387 -32.37 8.36 7.96
C PHE A 387 -33.00 7.20 7.13
N ARG A 388 -33.95 6.42 7.67
CA ARG A 388 -34.54 5.25 6.98
C ARG A 388 -35.10 5.52 5.57
N ARG A 389 -35.54 6.76 5.31
CA ARG A 389 -36.11 7.21 4.02
C ARG A 389 -35.07 7.74 3.02
N CYS A 390 -33.77 7.78 3.35
CA CYS A 390 -32.71 8.32 2.50
C CYS A 390 -32.36 7.38 1.34
N GLN A 391 -33.22 7.30 0.33
CA GLN A 391 -33.07 6.43 -0.87
C GLN A 391 -31.72 6.56 -1.59
N SER A 392 -31.06 7.71 -1.52
CA SER A 392 -29.77 7.96 -2.18
C SER A 392 -28.55 7.41 -1.41
N LEU A 393 -28.72 6.83 -0.22
CA LEU A 393 -27.61 6.43 0.65
C LEU A 393 -26.81 5.26 0.04
N ARG A 394 -25.48 5.41 0.03
CA ARG A 394 -24.50 4.42 -0.47
C ARG A 394 -23.44 4.05 0.59
N PHE A 395 -23.13 4.93 1.53
CA PHE A 395 -22.24 4.66 2.67
C PHE A 395 -22.95 4.98 3.98
N LEU A 396 -22.94 4.03 4.92
CA LEU A 396 -23.39 4.22 6.30
C LEU A 396 -22.28 3.79 7.26
N GLY A 397 -21.67 4.77 7.95
CA GLY A 397 -20.67 4.55 8.99
C GLY A 397 -21.17 4.94 10.37
N LEU A 398 -21.11 4.03 11.34
CA LEU A 398 -21.48 4.26 12.73
C LEU A 398 -20.31 3.92 13.67
N ASP A 399 -19.89 4.86 14.51
CA ASP A 399 -18.95 4.62 15.62
C ASP A 399 -19.60 4.89 16.98
N HIS A 400 -19.55 3.92 17.89
CA HIS A 400 -20.06 4.01 19.27
C HIS A 400 -21.49 4.58 19.38
N CYS A 401 -22.36 4.29 18.40
CA CYS A 401 -23.75 4.75 18.42
C CYS A 401 -24.62 3.84 19.30
N THR A 402 -25.68 4.40 19.90
CA THR A 402 -26.53 3.70 20.88
C THR A 402 -28.01 3.78 20.54
N THR A 403 -28.78 2.77 20.95
CA THR A 403 -30.23 2.76 20.74
C THR A 403 -30.97 3.61 21.78
N SER A 404 -31.78 4.57 21.34
CA SER A 404 -32.55 5.44 22.24
C SER A 404 -33.90 4.81 22.62
N LYS A 405 -34.10 4.50 23.90
CA LYS A 405 -35.34 3.93 24.46
C LYS A 405 -36.53 4.90 24.56
N ILE A 406 -36.54 5.99 23.79
CA ILE A 406 -37.59 7.01 23.82
C ILE A 406 -38.46 6.83 22.57
N GLY A 407 -39.73 6.46 22.77
CA GLY A 407 -40.68 6.23 21.68
C GLY A 407 -40.84 4.76 21.28
N GLU A 408 -41.24 3.91 22.24
CA GLU A 408 -41.90 2.63 21.94
C GLU A 408 -43.35 2.88 21.47
N GLU A 409 -43.53 3.62 20.36
CA GLU A 409 -44.82 3.68 19.67
C GLU A 409 -44.98 2.44 18.80
N GLU A 410 -45.85 1.52 19.23
CA GLU A 410 -46.23 0.30 18.51
C GLU A 410 -46.85 0.66 17.15
N ASN A 411 -46.02 0.69 16.12
CA ASN A 411 -46.45 0.94 14.75
C ASN A 411 -45.84 -0.07 13.79
N HIS A 412 -46.28 -1.33 13.89
CA HIS A 412 -45.97 -2.44 12.98
C HIS A 412 -46.54 -2.25 11.55
N ASN A 413 -46.72 -1.01 11.10
CA ASN A 413 -46.90 -0.71 9.69
C ASN A 413 -45.57 -0.91 8.96
N HIS A 414 -45.62 -1.58 7.79
CA HIS A 414 -44.46 -1.90 6.96
C HIS A 414 -43.60 -0.67 6.70
N THR A 415 -42.54 -0.52 7.49
CA THR A 415 -41.67 0.65 7.48
C THR A 415 -40.66 0.46 6.37
N GLU A 416 -40.75 1.29 5.33
CA GLU A 416 -39.87 1.20 4.16
C GLU A 416 -38.43 1.58 4.53
N TRP A 417 -37.54 0.58 4.59
CA TRP A 417 -36.10 0.70 4.82
C TRP A 417 -35.37 1.19 3.55
N ALA A 418 -35.85 2.29 2.98
CA ALA A 418 -35.49 2.77 1.65
C ALA A 418 -34.00 3.13 1.50
N CYS A 419 -33.30 3.43 2.61
CA CYS A 419 -31.86 3.67 2.62
C CYS A 419 -30.98 2.43 2.39
N LEU A 420 -31.54 1.21 2.46
CA LEU A 420 -30.76 -0.04 2.37
C LEU A 420 -30.56 -0.54 0.94
N TYR A 421 -31.52 -0.26 0.04
CA TYR A 421 -31.52 -0.80 -1.32
C TYR A 421 -30.30 -0.36 -2.16
N ASN A 422 -29.76 0.82 -1.90
CA ASN A 422 -28.62 1.38 -2.63
C ASN A 422 -27.31 1.35 -1.82
N LEU A 423 -27.30 0.71 -0.65
CA LEU A 423 -26.13 0.71 0.23
C LEU A 423 -25.00 -0.14 -0.37
N LEU A 424 -23.84 0.47 -0.56
CA LEU A 424 -22.61 -0.16 -1.06
C LEU A 424 -21.65 -0.51 0.08
N VAL A 425 -21.61 0.33 1.12
CA VAL A 425 -20.70 0.19 2.27
C VAL A 425 -21.46 0.34 3.58
N LEU A 426 -21.27 -0.64 4.48
CA LEU A 426 -21.73 -0.61 5.86
C LEU A 426 -20.53 -0.77 6.80
N ASP A 427 -20.27 0.25 7.62
CA ASP A 427 -19.17 0.29 8.58
C ASP A 427 -19.71 0.46 10.01
N LEU A 428 -19.68 -0.60 10.81
CA LEU A 428 -20.21 -0.66 12.17
C LEU A 428 -19.08 -0.85 13.16
N ARG A 429 -18.75 0.20 13.92
CA ARG A 429 -17.67 0.19 14.92
C ARG A 429 -18.25 0.38 16.32
N TYR A 430 -18.04 -0.60 17.19
CA TYR A 430 -18.47 -0.60 18.60
C TYR A 430 -19.96 -0.20 18.77
N THR A 431 -20.79 -0.58 17.79
CA THR A 431 -22.20 -0.19 17.65
C THR A 431 -23.02 -1.46 17.47
N ASP A 432 -23.67 -1.93 18.54
CA ASP A 432 -24.32 -3.25 18.58
C ASP A 432 -25.76 -3.15 18.02
N TRP A 433 -25.88 -3.21 16.69
CA TRP A 433 -27.15 -3.11 15.96
C TRP A 433 -27.54 -4.47 15.35
N ASP A 434 -28.26 -5.28 16.12
CA ASP A 434 -28.70 -6.61 15.70
C ASP A 434 -29.62 -6.59 14.46
N GLU A 435 -30.56 -5.64 14.40
CA GLU A 435 -31.58 -5.61 13.36
C GLU A 435 -31.00 -5.35 11.96
N ILE A 436 -30.05 -4.43 11.80
CA ILE A 436 -29.43 -4.14 10.49
C ILE A 436 -28.63 -5.34 9.95
N LEU A 437 -28.16 -6.21 10.84
CA LEU A 437 -27.43 -7.45 10.55
C LEU A 437 -28.35 -8.69 10.49
N SER A 438 -29.67 -8.51 10.52
CA SER A 438 -30.63 -9.62 10.40
C SER A 438 -30.81 -10.09 8.95
N GLU A 439 -31.26 -11.33 8.79
CA GLU A 439 -31.51 -11.97 7.49
C GLU A 439 -32.46 -11.15 6.59
N GLU A 440 -33.47 -10.51 7.19
CA GLU A 440 -34.43 -9.65 6.48
C GLU A 440 -33.73 -8.40 5.91
N LYS A 441 -32.99 -7.65 6.73
CA LYS A 441 -32.36 -6.39 6.27
C LYS A 441 -31.19 -6.67 5.31
N MET A 442 -30.43 -7.74 5.53
CA MET A 442 -29.41 -8.19 4.56
C MET A 442 -29.99 -8.51 3.18
N SER A 443 -31.24 -9.02 3.13
CA SER A 443 -31.93 -9.30 1.86
C SER A 443 -32.32 -8.02 1.10
N LEU A 444 -32.40 -6.86 1.78
CA LEU A 444 -32.59 -5.54 1.16
C LEU A 444 -31.26 -4.94 0.66
N MET A 445 -30.14 -5.30 1.29
CA MET A 445 -28.79 -4.75 1.05
C MET A 445 -28.01 -5.49 -0.06
N ALA A 446 -28.70 -5.90 -1.14
CA ALA A 446 -28.12 -6.71 -2.22
C ALA A 446 -26.91 -6.05 -2.94
N ASN A 447 -26.77 -4.74 -2.85
CA ASN A 447 -25.72 -3.95 -3.50
C ASN A 447 -24.46 -3.74 -2.63
N ILE A 448 -24.40 -4.28 -1.40
CA ILE A 448 -23.20 -4.15 -0.55
C ILE A 448 -22.00 -4.79 -1.24
N THR A 449 -20.92 -4.01 -1.36
CA THR A 449 -19.59 -4.45 -1.78
C THR A 449 -18.60 -4.47 -0.61
N GLU A 450 -18.87 -3.75 0.48
CA GLU A 450 -18.00 -3.71 1.66
C GLU A 450 -18.78 -3.73 2.98
N LEU A 451 -18.42 -4.67 3.86
CA LEU A 451 -18.97 -4.78 5.21
C LEU A 451 -17.82 -4.80 6.22
N ASN A 452 -17.73 -3.76 7.05
CA ASN A 452 -16.81 -3.70 8.18
C ASN A 452 -17.58 -3.76 9.50
N ILE A 453 -17.17 -4.68 10.37
CA ILE A 453 -17.69 -4.84 11.72
C ILE A 453 -16.48 -4.83 12.66
N GLU A 454 -16.36 -3.80 13.50
CA GLU A 454 -15.32 -3.67 14.52
C GLU A 454 -15.93 -3.62 15.92
N GLY A 455 -15.36 -4.34 16.88
CA GLY A 455 -15.72 -4.19 18.30
C GLY A 455 -17.06 -4.84 18.70
N VAL A 456 -17.82 -5.38 17.76
CA VAL A 456 -19.09 -6.11 17.99
C VAL A 456 -19.13 -7.35 17.12
N ARG A 457 -19.75 -8.42 17.63
CA ARG A 457 -19.78 -9.77 17.02
C ARG A 457 -18.39 -10.39 16.78
N CYS A 458 -18.38 -11.68 16.48
CA CYS A 458 -17.19 -12.49 16.18
C CYS A 458 -17.33 -13.16 14.81
N TRP A 459 -16.24 -13.70 14.27
CA TRP A 459 -16.16 -14.24 12.91
C TRP A 459 -17.27 -15.23 12.53
N GLN A 460 -17.85 -15.97 13.50
CA GLN A 460 -18.96 -16.90 13.28
C GLN A 460 -20.21 -16.25 12.64
N TYR A 461 -20.32 -14.91 12.68
CA TYR A 461 -21.35 -14.18 11.93
C TYR A 461 -21.28 -14.42 10.40
N THR A 462 -20.14 -14.87 9.86
CA THR A 462 -20.00 -15.36 8.48
C THR A 462 -21.08 -16.37 8.07
N THR A 463 -21.54 -17.23 8.99
CA THR A 463 -22.63 -18.18 8.76
C THR A 463 -23.94 -17.51 8.32
N GLN A 464 -24.26 -16.33 8.88
CA GLN A 464 -25.46 -15.55 8.52
C GLN A 464 -25.38 -14.95 7.11
N LEU A 465 -24.17 -14.85 6.54
CA LEU A 465 -23.96 -14.34 5.19
C LEU A 465 -24.28 -15.36 4.10
N GLN A 466 -24.46 -16.65 4.41
CA GLN A 466 -24.70 -17.69 3.41
C GLN A 466 -25.94 -17.39 2.55
N GLY A 467 -25.77 -17.32 1.23
CA GLY A 467 -26.85 -16.97 0.28
C GLY A 467 -27.23 -15.48 0.27
N ARG A 468 -26.44 -14.61 0.92
CA ARG A 468 -26.72 -13.17 1.11
C ARG A 468 -25.51 -12.32 0.75
N LEU A 469 -25.75 -11.03 0.50
CA LEU A 469 -24.73 -10.05 0.06
C LEU A 469 -23.87 -10.58 -1.12
N PRO A 470 -24.47 -10.95 -2.26
CA PRO A 470 -23.76 -11.64 -3.36
C PRO A 470 -22.66 -10.78 -4.01
N ASN A 471 -22.74 -9.45 -3.90
CA ASN A 471 -21.78 -8.50 -4.44
C ASN A 471 -20.63 -8.16 -3.47
N LEU A 472 -20.55 -8.82 -2.31
CA LEU A 472 -19.57 -8.53 -1.26
C LEU A 472 -18.12 -8.78 -1.75
N GLN A 473 -17.35 -7.69 -1.86
CA GLN A 473 -15.95 -7.66 -2.32
C GLN A 473 -14.96 -7.56 -1.16
N ARG A 474 -15.34 -6.92 -0.05
CA ARG A 474 -14.49 -6.80 1.15
C ARG A 474 -15.31 -7.14 2.40
N LEU A 475 -14.86 -8.13 3.18
CA LEU A 475 -15.43 -8.45 4.49
C LEU A 475 -14.40 -8.24 5.59
N ARG A 476 -14.79 -7.55 6.65
CA ARG A 476 -13.96 -7.32 7.84
C ARG A 476 -14.79 -7.57 9.09
N ILE A 477 -14.34 -8.47 9.95
CA ILE A 477 -14.96 -8.74 11.26
C ILE A 477 -13.82 -8.78 12.29
N ILE A 478 -13.57 -7.66 12.96
CA ILE A 478 -12.32 -7.41 13.71
C ILE A 478 -12.56 -7.00 15.16
N ARG A 479 -11.60 -7.32 16.03
CA ARG A 479 -11.60 -6.99 17.47
C ARG A 479 -12.93 -7.34 18.21
N PRO A 480 -13.45 -8.58 18.10
CA PRO A 480 -14.64 -9.01 18.83
C PRO A 480 -14.56 -8.73 20.33
N THR A 481 -15.60 -8.12 20.91
CA THR A 481 -15.72 -7.92 22.36
C THR A 481 -16.44 -9.07 23.08
N CYS A 482 -17.28 -9.84 22.36
CA CYS A 482 -17.99 -10.98 22.89
C CYS A 482 -17.26 -12.32 22.58
N PRO A 483 -17.13 -13.23 23.56
CA PRO A 483 -16.55 -14.55 23.32
C PRO A 483 -17.55 -15.50 22.62
N TRP A 484 -16.97 -16.61 22.14
CA TRP A 484 -17.60 -17.71 21.39
C TRP A 484 -18.93 -18.23 21.96
N VAL A 485 -19.90 -18.46 21.06
CA VAL A 485 -21.04 -19.38 21.26
C VAL A 485 -20.91 -20.53 20.25
N THR A 486 -21.11 -21.77 20.71
CA THR A 486 -21.01 -22.97 19.87
C THR A 486 -22.19 -23.14 18.91
N SER A 487 -21.93 -23.00 17.61
CA SER A 487 -22.57 -23.77 16.54
C SER A 487 -21.61 -24.87 16.08
N ASN A 488 -22.15 -26.00 15.62
CA ASN A 488 -21.41 -27.14 15.05
C ASN A 488 -21.77 -27.35 13.57
N ASP A 489 -22.16 -26.29 12.87
CA ASP A 489 -22.65 -26.38 11.49
C ASP A 489 -21.50 -26.51 10.48
N VAL A 490 -21.83 -27.05 9.31
CA VAL A 490 -20.88 -27.18 8.18
C VAL A 490 -20.65 -25.79 7.60
N ASP A 491 -19.40 -25.31 7.65
CA ASP A 491 -19.07 -23.97 7.16
C ASP A 491 -19.08 -23.91 5.63
N ASP A 492 -20.22 -23.50 5.09
CA ASP A 492 -20.46 -23.14 3.69
C ASP A 492 -20.49 -21.61 3.47
N SER A 493 -20.06 -20.81 4.46
CA SER A 493 -20.24 -19.34 4.53
C SER A 493 -19.75 -18.54 3.32
N PHE A 494 -18.69 -19.03 2.66
CA PHE A 494 -18.03 -18.36 1.55
C PHE A 494 -18.28 -19.01 0.17
N ILE A 495 -19.11 -20.05 0.07
CA ILE A 495 -19.33 -20.77 -1.21
C ILE A 495 -19.94 -19.87 -2.29
N ASP A 496 -20.84 -18.98 -1.90
CA ASP A 496 -21.51 -18.03 -2.79
C ASP A 496 -20.76 -16.69 -2.94
N LYS A 497 -19.62 -16.51 -2.25
CA LYS A 497 -18.86 -15.25 -2.23
C LYS A 497 -17.83 -15.17 -3.36
N THR A 498 -18.31 -15.39 -4.58
CA THR A 498 -17.49 -15.39 -5.81
C THR A 498 -16.84 -14.03 -6.13
N CYS A 499 -17.27 -12.95 -5.48
CA CYS A 499 -16.75 -11.60 -5.67
C CYS A 499 -15.80 -11.13 -4.55
N MET A 500 -15.59 -11.91 -3.48
CA MET A 500 -14.82 -11.47 -2.30
C MET A 500 -13.32 -11.43 -2.61
N GLU A 501 -12.74 -10.24 -2.60
CA GLU A 501 -11.31 -9.94 -2.85
C GLU A 501 -10.49 -9.88 -1.56
N ILE A 502 -11.07 -9.38 -0.46
CA ILE A 502 -10.39 -9.14 0.83
C ILE A 502 -11.20 -9.72 1.99
N LEU A 503 -10.55 -10.51 2.83
CA LEU A 503 -11.07 -10.97 4.12
C LEU A 503 -10.12 -10.59 5.26
N ASP A 504 -10.63 -9.86 6.24
CA ASP A 504 -9.89 -9.50 7.46
C ASP A 504 -10.65 -9.98 8.71
N LEU A 505 -10.01 -10.89 9.46
CA LEU A 505 -10.53 -11.44 10.72
C LEU A 505 -9.64 -11.05 11.92
N SER A 506 -8.88 -9.97 11.80
CA SER A 506 -7.85 -9.60 12.78
C SER A 506 -8.42 -9.35 14.19
N GLY A 507 -7.77 -9.93 15.19
CA GLY A 507 -8.17 -9.86 16.60
C GLY A 507 -9.25 -10.88 17.00
N ASN A 508 -9.66 -11.82 16.14
CA ASN A 508 -10.49 -12.96 16.55
C ASN A 508 -9.68 -13.98 17.37
N SER A 509 -9.21 -13.58 18.55
CA SER A 509 -8.30 -14.36 19.41
C SER A 509 -8.86 -15.71 19.87
N TYR A 510 -10.18 -15.92 19.80
CA TYR A 510 -10.83 -17.20 20.12
C TYR A 510 -11.09 -18.10 18.89
N MET A 511 -10.68 -17.71 17.68
CA MET A 511 -10.86 -18.51 16.45
C MET A 511 -9.82 -19.63 16.39
N LYS A 512 -10.26 -20.90 16.50
CA LYS A 512 -9.38 -22.09 16.48
C LYS A 512 -9.00 -22.60 15.09
N THR A 513 -9.88 -22.39 14.11
CA THR A 513 -9.81 -22.93 12.75
C THR A 513 -10.41 -21.92 11.77
N LEU A 514 -9.93 -21.91 10.53
CA LEU A 514 -10.56 -21.13 9.46
C LEU A 514 -11.82 -21.82 8.92
N PRO A 515 -12.80 -21.04 8.40
CA PRO A 515 -13.91 -21.53 7.58
C PRO A 515 -13.47 -22.48 6.45
N ALA A 516 -13.99 -23.71 6.42
CA ALA A 516 -13.66 -24.70 5.39
C ALA A 516 -14.09 -24.24 3.98
N SER A 517 -15.15 -23.44 3.90
CA SER A 517 -15.61 -22.77 2.67
C SER A 517 -14.59 -21.79 2.07
N LEU A 518 -13.61 -21.31 2.83
CA LEU A 518 -12.62 -20.32 2.37
C LEU A 518 -11.80 -20.82 1.16
N SER A 519 -11.54 -22.13 1.12
CA SER A 519 -10.94 -22.83 -0.04
C SER A 519 -11.66 -22.60 -1.37
N LYS A 520 -12.96 -22.29 -1.33
CA LYS A 520 -13.85 -22.09 -2.49
C LYS A 520 -14.01 -20.61 -2.87
N ALA A 521 -13.46 -19.67 -2.09
CA ALA A 521 -13.52 -18.23 -2.35
C ALA A 521 -12.55 -17.83 -3.48
N SER A 522 -12.91 -18.17 -4.73
CA SER A 522 -12.04 -18.15 -5.92
C SER A 522 -11.46 -16.79 -6.34
N SER A 523 -11.93 -15.70 -5.74
CA SER A 523 -11.51 -14.32 -6.04
C SER A 523 -10.71 -13.67 -4.89
N LEU A 524 -10.51 -14.40 -3.79
CA LEU A 524 -9.86 -13.89 -2.58
C LEU A 524 -8.38 -13.67 -2.86
N GLN A 525 -7.95 -12.42 -2.75
CA GLN A 525 -6.60 -11.96 -3.03
C GLN A 525 -5.85 -11.52 -1.77
N MET A 526 -6.56 -11.12 -0.70
CA MET A 526 -5.96 -10.81 0.60
C MET A 526 -6.65 -11.53 1.76
N LEU A 527 -5.84 -12.10 2.66
CA LEU A 527 -6.27 -12.66 3.94
C LEU A 527 -5.43 -12.07 5.09
N VAL A 528 -6.11 -11.49 6.09
CA VAL A 528 -5.47 -10.88 7.28
C VAL A 528 -5.99 -11.53 8.55
N LEU A 529 -5.08 -12.06 9.36
CA LEU A 529 -5.32 -12.85 10.58
C LEU A 529 -4.57 -12.28 11.80
N ASP A 530 -4.21 -11.00 11.78
CA ASP A 530 -3.36 -10.36 12.78
C ASP A 530 -4.04 -10.39 14.17
N GLY A 531 -3.41 -11.01 15.17
CA GLY A 531 -4.00 -11.21 16.51
C GLY A 531 -5.06 -12.30 16.63
N CYS A 532 -5.10 -13.28 15.71
CA CYS A 532 -5.90 -14.51 15.86
C CYS A 532 -5.22 -15.52 16.80
N ASP A 533 -4.96 -15.11 18.05
CA ASP A 533 -4.09 -15.78 19.02
C ASP A 533 -4.41 -17.29 19.24
N GLY A 534 -5.68 -17.70 19.17
CA GLY A 534 -6.14 -19.07 19.39
C GLY A 534 -6.15 -20.00 18.17
N LEU A 535 -5.69 -19.55 17.00
CA LEU A 535 -5.75 -20.29 15.74
C LEU A 535 -4.69 -21.41 15.71
N GLU A 536 -5.10 -22.68 15.58
CA GLU A 536 -4.19 -23.82 15.80
C GLU A 536 -3.40 -24.20 14.52
N ASN A 537 -4.06 -24.15 13.37
CA ASN A 537 -3.54 -24.53 12.06
C ASN A 537 -4.14 -23.67 10.95
N ILE A 538 -3.37 -23.38 9.91
CA ILE A 538 -3.82 -22.74 8.67
C ILE A 538 -3.44 -23.64 7.48
N ASP A 539 -4.44 -24.11 6.74
CA ASP A 539 -4.32 -24.71 5.41
C ASP A 539 -5.63 -24.50 4.62
N GLN A 540 -5.75 -25.12 3.44
CA GLN A 540 -6.95 -25.07 2.58
C GLN A 540 -7.37 -23.64 2.15
N LEU A 541 -6.38 -22.83 1.76
CA LEU A 541 -6.59 -21.49 1.20
C LEU A 541 -6.78 -21.52 -0.33
N PRO A 542 -7.47 -20.53 -0.92
CA PRO A 542 -7.68 -20.46 -2.37
C PRO A 542 -6.40 -20.05 -3.12
N SER A 543 -6.26 -20.54 -4.36
CA SER A 543 -5.05 -20.32 -5.17
C SER A 543 -4.86 -18.87 -5.66
N SER A 544 -5.92 -18.06 -5.60
CA SER A 544 -5.97 -16.64 -5.98
C SER A 544 -5.30 -15.68 -4.99
N LEU A 545 -4.85 -16.19 -3.83
CA LEU A 545 -4.31 -15.38 -2.76
C LEU A 545 -2.95 -14.75 -3.15
N LYS A 546 -2.86 -13.42 -3.05
CA LYS A 546 -1.68 -12.59 -3.34
C LYS A 546 -0.98 -12.11 -2.07
N SER A 547 -1.79 -11.76 -1.08
CA SER A 547 -1.38 -11.08 0.15
C SER A 547 -1.83 -11.85 1.39
N PHE A 548 -0.91 -12.25 2.25
CA PHE A 548 -1.18 -12.93 3.52
C PHE A 548 -0.51 -12.22 4.70
N SER A 549 -1.27 -11.95 5.76
CA SER A 549 -0.76 -11.36 7.01
C SER A 549 -1.20 -12.14 8.25
N PHE A 550 -0.24 -12.46 9.12
CA PHE A 550 -0.49 -12.94 10.49
C PHE A 550 0.54 -12.35 11.46
N ASP A 551 0.17 -11.24 12.09
CA ASP A 551 0.91 -10.54 13.13
C ASP A 551 0.42 -10.92 14.53
N GLY A 552 1.17 -11.75 15.25
CA GLY A 552 0.84 -12.24 16.59
C GLY A 552 0.75 -11.16 17.67
N TYR A 553 1.33 -9.98 17.43
CA TYR A 553 1.22 -8.86 18.38
C TYR A 553 -0.15 -8.15 18.33
N GLY A 554 -0.96 -8.41 17.30
CA GLY A 554 -2.35 -7.94 17.22
C GLY A 554 -2.72 -7.20 15.92
N PRO A 555 -4.00 -6.86 15.75
CA PRO A 555 -4.52 -6.15 14.58
C PRO A 555 -3.88 -4.78 14.37
N ALA A 556 -3.51 -4.47 13.13
CA ALA A 556 -3.00 -3.15 12.73
C ALA A 556 -3.95 -1.98 13.09
N SER A 557 -3.40 -0.81 13.36
CA SER A 557 -4.14 0.37 13.83
C SER A 557 -4.97 1.08 12.76
N GLN A 558 -4.70 0.83 11.48
CA GLN A 558 -5.36 1.45 10.34
C GLN A 558 -5.73 0.40 9.29
N LEU A 559 -6.70 0.77 8.45
CA LEU A 559 -7.30 -0.04 7.41
C LEU A 559 -6.52 0.12 6.11
N THR A 560 -6.37 -0.95 5.32
CA THR A 560 -5.67 -0.89 4.03
C THR A 560 -6.69 -0.86 2.88
N PRO A 561 -6.76 0.21 2.05
CA PRO A 561 -7.74 0.33 0.96
C PRO A 561 -7.40 -0.52 -0.27
N THR A 562 -6.10 -0.80 -0.45
CA THR A 562 -5.49 -1.53 -1.57
C THR A 562 -5.32 -3.02 -1.24
N LEU A 563 -4.79 -3.79 -2.19
CA LEU A 563 -4.40 -5.19 -1.98
C LEU A 563 -3.01 -5.35 -1.31
N GLU A 564 -2.43 -4.25 -0.82
CA GLU A 564 -1.13 -4.21 -0.14
C GLU A 564 -1.28 -4.52 1.36
N LEU A 565 -0.25 -5.07 1.99
CA LEU A 565 -0.32 -5.39 3.42
C LEU A 565 -0.11 -4.16 4.32
N PRO A 566 -0.71 -4.13 5.54
CA PRO A 566 -0.57 -3.01 6.48
C PRO A 566 0.88 -2.57 6.70
N PRO A 567 1.23 -1.30 6.41
CA PRO A 567 2.55 -0.74 6.66
C PRO A 567 3.05 -0.93 8.09
N LYS A 568 4.36 -1.17 8.23
CA LYS A 568 5.04 -1.49 9.51
C LYS A 568 4.76 -0.50 10.66
N HIS A 569 4.46 0.76 10.36
CA HIS A 569 4.18 1.79 11.37
C HIS A 569 2.74 1.78 11.92
N PHE A 570 1.80 1.08 11.25
CA PHE A 570 0.47 0.79 11.79
C PHE A 570 0.39 -0.55 12.53
N ARG A 571 1.44 -1.37 12.44
CA ARG A 571 1.52 -2.65 13.14
C ARG A 571 1.90 -2.41 14.60
N PRO A 572 1.34 -3.17 15.57
CA PRO A 572 1.67 -2.99 16.97
C PRO A 572 3.17 -3.17 17.25
N SER A 573 3.68 -2.42 18.22
CA SER A 573 5.00 -2.68 18.80
C SER A 573 5.03 -4.09 19.40
N SER A 574 6.17 -4.78 19.30
CA SER A 574 6.36 -6.03 20.03
C SER A 574 6.32 -5.77 21.53
N ALA A 575 5.29 -6.27 22.22
CA ALA A 575 5.21 -6.26 23.66
C ALA A 575 6.28 -7.18 24.27
N GLU A 576 6.67 -6.91 25.52
CA GLU A 576 7.59 -7.77 26.29
C GLU A 576 6.89 -9.02 26.84
N ASP A 577 5.56 -8.99 26.97
CA ASP A 577 4.74 -10.14 27.35
C ASP A 577 4.67 -11.17 26.21
N GLU A 578 5.24 -12.36 26.42
CA GLU A 578 5.05 -13.50 25.51
C GLU A 578 3.59 -13.97 25.54
N LYS A 579 2.83 -13.62 24.50
CA LYS A 579 1.56 -14.28 24.20
C LYS A 579 1.80 -15.73 23.76
N ASP A 580 1.03 -16.66 24.32
CA ASP A 580 0.96 -18.04 23.84
C ASP A 580 -0.01 -18.13 22.65
N ILE A 581 0.53 -17.99 21.44
CA ILE A 581 -0.24 -18.03 20.19
C ILE A 581 -0.27 -19.48 19.69
N SER A 582 -1.45 -20.02 19.44
CA SER A 582 -1.67 -21.45 19.20
C SER A 582 -1.15 -21.97 17.85
N THR A 583 -0.79 -21.07 16.93
CA THR A 583 -0.47 -21.41 15.52
C THR A 583 0.76 -22.30 15.41
N SER A 584 0.56 -23.58 15.08
CA SER A 584 1.64 -24.57 14.96
C SER A 584 2.08 -24.84 13.52
N LYS A 585 1.18 -24.64 12.55
CA LYS A 585 1.41 -24.85 11.12
C LYS A 585 0.73 -23.76 10.29
N ILE A 586 1.44 -23.23 9.30
CA ILE A 586 0.89 -22.40 8.22
C ILE A 586 1.24 -23.06 6.89
N SER A 587 0.23 -23.29 6.05
CA SER A 587 0.39 -23.84 4.70
C SER A 587 -0.33 -22.95 3.68
N LEU A 588 0.47 -22.25 2.87
CA LEU A 588 0.04 -21.48 1.71
C LEU A 588 0.32 -22.26 0.40
N GLU A 589 0.40 -23.59 0.50
CA GLU A 589 0.62 -24.52 -0.61
C GLU A 589 -0.44 -24.31 -1.72
N GLY A 590 0.01 -23.97 -2.92
CA GLY A 590 -0.86 -23.74 -4.08
C GLY A 590 -1.42 -22.31 -4.23
N CYS A 591 -1.05 -21.36 -3.35
CA CYS A 591 -1.33 -19.93 -3.56
C CYS A 591 -0.40 -19.34 -4.64
N ILE A 592 -0.67 -19.68 -5.92
CA ILE A 592 0.22 -19.43 -7.06
C ILE A 592 0.43 -17.95 -7.42
N GLU A 593 -0.38 -17.05 -6.89
CA GLU A 593 -0.23 -15.59 -7.06
C GLU A 593 0.41 -14.91 -5.83
N LEU A 594 0.74 -15.66 -4.77
CA LEU A 594 1.24 -15.12 -3.50
C LEU A 594 2.67 -14.58 -3.64
N ASP A 595 2.81 -13.26 -3.54
CA ASP A 595 4.09 -12.54 -3.51
C ASP A 595 4.26 -11.68 -2.23
N ASN A 596 3.15 -11.29 -1.59
CA ASN A 596 3.11 -10.46 -0.39
C ASN A 596 2.87 -11.30 0.87
N LEU A 597 3.92 -11.51 1.67
CA LEU A 597 3.89 -12.30 2.91
C LEU A 597 4.31 -11.48 4.13
N PHE A 598 3.51 -11.51 5.19
CA PHE A 598 3.89 -11.02 6.52
C PHE A 598 3.46 -11.98 7.63
N VAL A 599 4.43 -12.49 8.40
CA VAL A 599 4.23 -13.41 9.52
C VAL A 599 5.14 -12.92 10.66
N ARG A 600 4.56 -12.58 11.81
CA ARG A 600 5.34 -12.05 12.94
C ARG A 600 4.91 -12.60 14.30
N GLY A 601 5.87 -12.93 15.16
CA GLY A 601 5.65 -13.19 16.58
C GLY A 601 4.97 -14.53 16.90
N LEU A 602 4.91 -15.46 15.94
CA LEU A 602 4.22 -16.74 16.13
C LEU A 602 5.14 -17.73 16.88
N ASN A 603 5.15 -17.61 18.20
CA ASN A 603 6.05 -18.35 19.10
C ASN A 603 5.96 -19.88 18.97
N ASN A 604 4.79 -20.43 18.61
CA ASN A 604 4.59 -21.88 18.44
C ASN A 604 4.68 -22.39 16.99
N LEU A 605 4.96 -21.53 16.00
CA LEU A 605 5.00 -21.96 14.60
C LEU A 605 6.14 -22.95 14.36
N VAL A 606 5.80 -24.20 14.02
CA VAL A 606 6.77 -25.29 13.76
C VAL A 606 6.98 -25.52 12.26
N GLU A 607 5.94 -25.31 11.46
CA GLU A 607 5.94 -25.58 10.01
C GLU A 607 5.40 -24.39 9.23
N LEU A 608 6.17 -23.95 8.24
CA LEU A 608 5.77 -22.97 7.23
C LEU A 608 5.93 -23.59 5.84
N ASP A 609 4.83 -23.68 5.10
CA ASP A 609 4.82 -24.18 3.74
C ASP A 609 4.36 -23.09 2.77
N LEU A 610 5.22 -22.80 1.79
CA LEU A 610 5.08 -21.78 0.76
C LEU A 610 5.18 -22.42 -0.63
N SER A 611 4.94 -23.72 -0.75
CA SER A 611 5.10 -24.48 -2.00
C SER A 611 4.15 -23.99 -3.10
N GLY A 612 4.68 -23.79 -4.31
CA GLY A 612 3.97 -23.29 -5.48
C GLY A 612 3.72 -21.78 -5.50
N THR A 613 4.12 -21.02 -4.47
CA THR A 613 3.92 -19.56 -4.39
C THR A 613 4.76 -18.77 -5.39
N ALA A 614 4.38 -17.51 -5.65
CA ALA A 614 5.07 -16.59 -6.54
C ALA A 614 6.27 -15.85 -5.88
N ILE A 615 6.53 -16.08 -4.59
CA ILE A 615 7.54 -15.37 -3.78
C ILE A 615 8.92 -15.37 -4.46
N LYS A 616 9.40 -14.15 -4.77
CA LYS A 616 10.68 -13.89 -5.44
C LYS A 616 11.86 -13.89 -4.46
N ILE A 617 11.69 -13.29 -3.28
CA ILE A 617 12.69 -13.22 -2.21
C ILE A 617 11.95 -13.51 -0.90
N LEU A 618 12.40 -14.51 -0.13
CA LEU A 618 11.84 -14.81 1.20
C LEU A 618 12.75 -14.22 2.29
N ASP A 619 12.28 -13.23 3.04
CA ASP A 619 13.12 -12.47 3.96
C ASP A 619 12.70 -12.61 5.44
N PHE A 620 13.52 -13.31 6.23
CA PHE A 620 13.35 -13.49 7.68
C PHE A 620 13.70 -12.23 8.51
N ARG A 621 14.10 -11.12 7.86
CA ARG A 621 14.30 -9.80 8.49
C ARG A 621 13.03 -8.96 8.47
N THR A 622 12.09 -9.24 7.55
CA THR A 622 10.95 -8.38 7.22
C THR A 622 9.63 -9.14 7.00
N MET A 623 9.62 -10.23 6.23
CA MET A 623 8.44 -11.04 5.94
C MET A 623 8.13 -12.07 7.02
N VAL A 624 9.14 -12.77 7.56
CA VAL A 624 8.94 -13.88 8.52
C VAL A 624 9.79 -13.67 9.76
N VAL A 625 9.22 -13.05 10.79
CA VAL A 625 9.97 -12.43 11.91
C VAL A 625 9.52 -12.98 13.25
N GLN A 626 10.46 -13.24 14.18
CA GLN A 626 10.13 -13.73 15.54
C GLN A 626 9.28 -15.02 15.53
N VAL A 627 9.79 -16.06 14.87
CA VAL A 627 9.20 -17.41 14.79
C VAL A 627 10.14 -18.46 15.41
N PRO A 628 10.41 -18.40 16.73
CA PRO A 628 11.52 -19.09 17.38
C PRO A 628 11.47 -20.64 17.33
N ARG A 629 10.30 -21.23 17.09
CA ARG A 629 10.11 -22.70 17.03
C ARG A 629 10.03 -23.27 15.61
N LEU A 630 10.26 -22.45 14.57
CA LEU A 630 10.14 -22.87 13.17
C LEU A 630 11.23 -23.89 12.81
N LYS A 631 10.81 -25.13 12.56
CA LYS A 631 11.66 -26.29 12.29
C LYS A 631 11.58 -26.78 10.84
N ARG A 632 10.46 -26.55 10.15
CA ARG A 632 10.22 -27.08 8.79
C ARG A 632 9.82 -25.96 7.83
N LEU A 633 10.57 -25.80 6.75
CA LEU A 633 10.29 -24.85 5.66
C LEU A 633 10.20 -25.58 4.32
N PHE A 634 9.08 -25.40 3.61
CA PHE A 634 8.83 -25.99 2.29
C PHE A 634 8.64 -24.91 1.22
N LEU A 635 9.42 -25.00 0.14
CA LEU A 635 9.47 -24.09 -1.00
C LEU A 635 9.51 -24.90 -2.32
N ILE A 636 8.58 -25.85 -2.45
CA ILE A 636 8.54 -26.80 -3.57
C ILE A 636 7.72 -26.20 -4.73
N GLY A 637 8.28 -26.16 -5.94
CA GLY A 637 7.63 -25.54 -7.12
C GLY A 637 7.72 -24.01 -7.18
N CYS A 638 8.54 -23.39 -6.32
CA CYS A 638 8.72 -21.94 -6.22
C CYS A 638 9.58 -21.38 -7.37
N LYS A 639 9.07 -21.47 -8.60
CA LYS A 639 9.75 -21.11 -9.87
C LYS A 639 10.32 -19.68 -9.94
N ASN A 640 9.82 -18.76 -9.11
CA ASN A 640 10.22 -17.35 -9.07
C ASN A 640 11.34 -17.06 -8.06
N LEU A 641 11.68 -18.01 -7.18
CA LEU A 641 12.52 -17.77 -6.01
C LEU A 641 13.99 -17.51 -6.42
N ARG A 642 14.50 -16.32 -6.08
CA ARG A 642 15.88 -15.88 -6.32
C ARG A 642 16.75 -15.95 -5.06
N ALA A 643 16.21 -15.59 -3.89
CA ALA A 643 16.96 -15.58 -2.65
C ALA A 643 16.12 -15.90 -1.40
N ILE A 644 16.79 -16.44 -0.37
CA ILE A 644 16.26 -16.57 1.00
C ILE A 644 17.20 -15.82 1.95
N MET A 645 16.69 -14.80 2.61
CA MET A 645 17.47 -13.91 3.47
C MET A 645 17.23 -14.22 4.95
N PHE A 646 18.25 -14.74 5.60
CA PHE A 646 18.28 -14.98 7.05
C PHE A 646 18.83 -13.76 7.79
N SER A 647 18.44 -13.57 9.05
CA SER A 647 18.93 -12.45 9.87
C SER A 647 20.39 -12.67 10.28
N SER A 648 21.32 -11.95 9.63
CA SER A 648 22.73 -11.83 10.06
C SER A 648 22.84 -11.08 11.39
N GLU A 649 23.76 -11.48 12.25
CA GLU A 649 24.03 -10.76 13.50
C GLU A 649 24.92 -9.54 13.24
N ASN A 650 24.42 -8.36 13.60
CA ASN A 650 25.20 -7.11 13.70
C ASN A 650 24.39 -6.10 14.54
N GLY A 651 24.37 -6.29 15.86
CA GLY A 651 23.70 -5.40 16.82
C GLY A 651 22.92 -6.15 17.91
N ASN A 652 23.16 -5.77 19.17
CA ASN A 652 22.72 -6.46 20.40
C ASN A 652 21.19 -6.52 20.61
N SER A 653 20.48 -7.32 19.82
CA SER A 653 19.08 -7.69 20.07
C SER A 653 18.86 -9.16 19.72
N SER A 654 18.27 -9.93 20.63
CA SER A 654 18.10 -11.38 20.54
C SER A 654 16.98 -11.79 19.58
N LYS A 655 17.16 -11.50 18.29
CA LYS A 655 16.28 -12.00 17.22
C LYS A 655 16.60 -13.48 16.95
N VAL A 656 15.81 -14.35 17.56
CA VAL A 656 15.95 -15.81 17.43
C VAL A 656 15.88 -16.21 15.96
N LYS A 657 16.98 -16.76 15.43
CA LYS A 657 17.04 -17.42 14.12
C LYS A 657 16.21 -18.72 14.19
N PRO A 658 15.46 -19.09 13.13
CA PRO A 658 14.71 -20.35 13.12
C PRO A 658 15.69 -21.54 13.12
N ASP A 659 15.55 -22.43 14.11
CA ASP A 659 16.37 -23.62 14.29
C ASP A 659 15.81 -24.75 13.39
N LEU A 660 16.00 -24.56 12.07
CA LEU A 660 15.42 -25.41 11.03
C LEU A 660 16.01 -26.83 11.05
N GLU A 661 15.19 -27.82 11.37
CA GLU A 661 15.48 -29.24 11.17
C GLU A 661 15.43 -29.60 9.67
N VAL A 662 14.57 -28.93 8.90
CA VAL A 662 14.20 -29.33 7.53
C VAL A 662 13.98 -28.10 6.62
N LEU A 663 14.63 -28.12 5.47
CA LEU A 663 14.45 -27.16 4.36
C LEU A 663 14.33 -27.91 3.03
N PHE A 664 13.20 -27.73 2.34
CA PHE A 664 12.97 -28.23 0.98
C PHE A 664 12.79 -27.08 -0.01
N ILE A 665 13.56 -27.09 -1.10
CA ILE A 665 13.46 -26.12 -2.20
C ILE A 665 13.36 -26.88 -3.53
N ASP A 666 12.44 -26.48 -4.39
CA ASP A 666 12.39 -26.93 -5.79
C ASP A 666 11.98 -25.74 -6.67
N THR A 667 12.88 -25.19 -7.48
CA THR A 667 12.57 -24.03 -8.35
C THR A 667 12.27 -24.42 -9.81
N ARG A 668 12.08 -25.72 -10.09
CA ARG A 668 11.75 -26.21 -11.43
C ARG A 668 10.30 -25.91 -11.82
N VAL A 669 10.09 -25.67 -13.11
CA VAL A 669 8.75 -25.46 -13.69
C VAL A 669 8.06 -26.80 -13.92
N GLY A 670 6.80 -26.92 -13.50
CA GLY A 670 5.92 -28.05 -13.85
C GLY A 670 6.17 -29.37 -13.12
N ILE A 671 7.22 -29.47 -12.29
CA ILE A 671 7.50 -30.66 -11.47
C ILE A 671 7.11 -30.39 -10.02
N VAL A 672 6.03 -31.02 -9.57
CA VAL A 672 5.73 -31.13 -8.13
C VAL A 672 6.48 -32.35 -7.60
N SER A 673 7.63 -32.13 -6.98
CA SER A 673 8.28 -33.17 -6.18
C SER A 673 7.37 -33.49 -4.99
N PRO A 674 6.89 -34.74 -4.79
CA PRO A 674 6.07 -35.07 -3.63
C PRO A 674 6.88 -34.84 -2.36
N ARG A 675 6.26 -34.26 -1.32
CA ARG A 675 6.89 -34.03 0.00
C ARG A 675 7.60 -35.32 0.46
N PRO A 676 8.94 -35.37 0.50
CA PRO A 676 9.63 -36.62 0.79
C PRO A 676 9.48 -36.97 2.27
N SER A 677 9.44 -38.27 2.57
CA SER A 677 9.21 -38.76 3.93
C SER A 677 10.38 -38.42 4.85
N ILE A 678 10.16 -37.49 5.80
CA ILE A 678 11.12 -37.18 6.87
C ILE A 678 11.33 -38.45 7.70
N ASP A 679 12.56 -38.97 7.67
CA ASP A 679 12.96 -40.18 8.38
C ASP A 679 13.06 -39.92 9.89
N LYS A 680 11.95 -40.17 10.60
CA LYS A 680 11.83 -40.02 12.06
C LYS A 680 12.82 -40.89 12.86
N THR A 681 13.59 -41.77 12.23
CA THR A 681 14.59 -42.61 12.91
C THR A 681 15.99 -41.98 12.95
N LYS A 682 16.21 -40.85 12.26
CA LYS A 682 17.51 -40.14 12.20
C LYS A 682 17.38 -38.70 12.67
N SER A 683 18.04 -38.38 13.79
CA SER A 683 18.20 -37.00 14.26
C SER A 683 19.32 -36.29 13.50
N PHE A 684 18.99 -35.72 12.34
CA PHE A 684 19.80 -34.66 11.72
C PHE A 684 19.58 -33.34 12.48
N GLY A 685 20.60 -32.49 12.52
CA GLY A 685 20.48 -31.13 13.08
C GLY A 685 19.81 -30.17 12.09
N LEU A 686 20.15 -30.30 10.81
CA LEU A 686 19.52 -29.60 9.69
C LEU A 686 19.61 -30.49 8.45
N GLN A 687 18.49 -30.67 7.75
CA GLN A 687 18.42 -31.37 6.47
C GLN A 687 17.95 -30.42 5.36
N VAL A 688 18.84 -30.10 4.43
CA VAL A 688 18.53 -29.28 3.24
C VAL A 688 18.50 -30.17 2.01
N HIS A 689 17.37 -30.19 1.29
CA HIS A 689 17.32 -30.69 -0.08
C HIS A 689 16.87 -29.56 -1.01
N ALA A 690 17.65 -29.29 -2.05
CA ALA A 690 17.36 -28.22 -2.98
C ALA A 690 17.55 -28.69 -4.43
N VAL A 691 16.52 -28.57 -5.26
CA VAL A 691 16.65 -28.73 -6.71
C VAL A 691 16.43 -27.37 -7.37
N VAL A 692 17.48 -26.79 -7.93
CA VAL A 692 17.48 -25.38 -8.33
C VAL A 692 17.86 -25.19 -9.79
N VAL A 693 17.10 -24.35 -10.50
CA VAL A 693 17.35 -24.04 -11.91
C VAL A 693 18.50 -23.03 -12.06
N ASP A 694 18.53 -22.00 -11.22
CA ASP A 694 19.61 -21.01 -11.19
C ASP A 694 20.58 -21.32 -10.05
N ALA A 695 21.89 -21.31 -10.35
CA ALA A 695 22.94 -21.57 -9.36
C ALA A 695 23.08 -20.43 -8.33
N ARG A 696 22.72 -19.19 -8.69
CA ARG A 696 22.91 -17.99 -7.86
C ARG A 696 22.14 -18.04 -6.53
N ILE A 697 21.03 -18.78 -6.46
CA ILE A 697 20.27 -18.99 -5.21
C ILE A 697 21.13 -19.60 -4.09
N ALA A 698 22.23 -20.28 -4.43
CA ALA A 698 23.15 -20.88 -3.46
C ALA A 698 23.81 -19.86 -2.51
N TYR A 699 23.84 -18.57 -2.86
CA TYR A 699 24.24 -17.50 -1.92
C TYR A 699 23.39 -17.50 -0.64
N SER A 700 22.11 -17.91 -0.71
CA SER A 700 21.21 -18.05 0.44
C SER A 700 21.72 -19.09 1.45
N PHE A 701 22.32 -20.18 0.99
CA PHE A 701 22.80 -21.27 1.86
C PHE A 701 24.01 -20.86 2.71
N LYS A 702 24.82 -19.90 2.25
CA LYS A 702 25.96 -19.37 3.01
C LYS A 702 25.50 -18.73 4.33
N GLN A 703 24.37 -18.02 4.32
CA GLN A 703 23.79 -17.40 5.52
C GLN A 703 23.15 -18.44 6.46
N LEU A 704 22.58 -19.51 5.91
CA LEU A 704 22.01 -20.63 6.67
C LEU A 704 23.08 -21.47 7.39
N LEU A 705 24.25 -21.65 6.78
CA LEU A 705 25.37 -22.43 7.32
C LEU A 705 26.04 -21.78 8.54
N TYR A 706 26.16 -20.45 8.53
CA TYR A 706 26.99 -19.69 9.46
C TYR A 706 26.78 -20.03 10.96
N PRO A 707 25.53 -20.14 11.49
CA PRO A 707 25.31 -20.46 12.91
C PRO A 707 25.75 -21.87 13.32
N TYR A 708 25.72 -22.84 12.40
CA TYR A 708 26.14 -24.22 12.69
C TYR A 708 27.66 -24.35 12.75
N LEU A 709 28.36 -23.57 11.91
CA LEU A 709 29.81 -23.47 11.92
C LEU A 709 30.31 -22.81 13.22
N GLU A 710 29.73 -21.69 13.65
CA GLU A 710 30.11 -21.03 14.91
C GLU A 710 29.82 -21.87 16.17
N ARG A 711 28.71 -22.62 16.19
CA ARG A 711 28.36 -23.51 17.31
C ARG A 711 29.21 -24.80 17.36
N GLY A 712 30.05 -25.07 16.35
CA GLY A 712 30.78 -26.35 16.23
C GLY A 712 29.87 -27.56 15.92
N LEU A 713 28.61 -27.32 15.53
CA LEU A 713 27.58 -28.34 15.30
C LEU A 713 27.56 -28.85 13.85
N ALA A 714 28.73 -28.93 13.21
CA ALA A 714 28.86 -29.49 11.86
C ALA A 714 28.48 -30.98 11.79
N MET A 715 28.59 -31.70 12.90
CA MET A 715 28.15 -33.10 13.02
C MET A 715 26.63 -33.19 13.09
N GLY A 716 25.99 -33.44 11.94
CA GLY A 716 24.55 -33.68 11.84
C GLY A 716 23.84 -32.89 10.75
N ILE A 717 24.54 -32.04 10.00
CA ILE A 717 23.96 -31.32 8.85
C ILE A 717 24.02 -32.22 7.60
N TYR A 718 22.94 -32.25 6.82
CA TYR A 718 22.87 -32.96 5.54
C TYR A 718 22.42 -32.00 4.43
N PHE A 719 23.23 -31.86 3.39
CA PHE A 719 22.87 -31.14 2.16
C PHE A 719 22.76 -32.12 0.99
N ASN A 720 21.67 -32.03 0.24
CA ASN A 720 21.57 -32.58 -1.10
C ASN A 720 21.09 -31.48 -2.07
N ILE A 721 22.04 -30.86 -2.78
CA ILE A 721 21.78 -29.77 -3.71
C ILE A 721 22.02 -30.26 -5.13
N HIS A 722 20.97 -30.21 -5.97
CA HIS A 722 21.03 -30.50 -7.39
C HIS A 722 20.79 -29.21 -8.18
N ILE A 723 21.82 -28.72 -8.86
CA ILE A 723 21.71 -27.58 -9.78
C ILE A 723 21.40 -28.13 -11.18
N THR A 724 20.36 -27.63 -11.84
CA THR A 724 19.87 -28.16 -13.12
C THR A 724 20.17 -27.25 -14.33
N SER A 725 20.95 -26.19 -14.17
CA SER A 725 21.42 -25.35 -15.28
C SER A 725 22.47 -26.07 -16.12
N SER A 726 22.06 -26.51 -17.31
CA SER A 726 23.01 -26.79 -18.39
C SER A 726 23.61 -25.47 -18.86
N LEU A 727 24.87 -25.18 -18.50
CA LEU A 727 25.61 -24.03 -18.98
C LEU A 727 25.94 -24.18 -20.47
N VAL A 728 25.00 -23.78 -21.33
CA VAL A 728 25.24 -23.59 -22.76
C VAL A 728 25.58 -22.12 -23.01
N TYR A 729 26.85 -21.79 -22.76
CA TYR A 729 27.51 -20.61 -23.31
C TYR A 729 28.66 -21.08 -24.20
N ASP A 730 28.83 -20.45 -25.36
CA ASP A 730 29.64 -20.98 -26.44
C ASP A 730 31.15 -20.96 -26.19
N VAL A 731 31.77 -22.09 -26.55
CA VAL A 731 33.13 -22.26 -27.13
C VAL A 731 34.30 -21.53 -26.45
N VAL A 732 35.11 -22.33 -25.73
CA VAL A 732 36.56 -22.43 -26.01
C VAL A 732 36.94 -23.91 -25.97
N GLN A 733 37.67 -24.41 -26.99
CA GLN A 733 38.30 -25.72 -26.92
C GLN A 733 39.57 -25.64 -26.07
N VAL A 734 39.74 -26.57 -25.13
CA VAL A 734 41.04 -26.87 -24.51
C VAL A 734 41.39 -28.31 -24.90
N GLU A 735 42.52 -28.47 -25.59
CA GLU A 735 43.07 -29.79 -25.90
C GLU A 735 43.76 -30.36 -24.65
N GLU A 736 43.35 -31.54 -24.20
CA GLU A 736 44.24 -32.41 -23.44
C GLU A 736 44.43 -33.73 -24.18
N THR A 737 45.69 -34.04 -24.46
CA THR A 737 46.09 -35.29 -25.10
C THR A 737 46.28 -36.36 -24.04
N ASN A 738 45.66 -37.53 -24.21
CA ASN A 738 46.40 -38.77 -24.50
C ASN A 738 45.48 -40.00 -24.66
N ASN A 739 45.99 -40.94 -25.45
CA ASN A 739 45.32 -42.15 -25.94
C ASN A 739 44.88 -43.13 -24.83
N GLU A 740 43.72 -43.79 -25.04
CA GLU A 740 43.64 -45.26 -25.07
C GLU A 740 42.43 -45.73 -25.92
N GLN A 741 42.32 -47.04 -26.21
CA GLN A 741 41.52 -47.60 -27.31
C GLN A 741 41.12 -49.06 -27.00
N PHE A 742 40.04 -49.69 -27.50
CA PHE A 742 39.04 -49.38 -28.55
C PHE A 742 37.60 -49.30 -27.91
N ASP A 743 36.43 -49.30 -28.57
CA ASP A 743 36.01 -49.69 -29.94
C ASP A 743 34.70 -48.95 -30.40
N HIS A 744 34.05 -49.42 -31.46
CA HIS A 744 33.10 -48.66 -32.28
C HIS A 744 31.62 -49.15 -32.31
N TYR A 745 30.72 -48.23 -32.70
CA TYR A 745 29.27 -48.35 -33.00
C TYR A 745 28.29 -48.50 -31.80
N ASP A 746 27.05 -47.99 -31.85
CA ASP A 746 26.28 -47.42 -32.98
C ASP A 746 25.45 -46.16 -32.59
N GLN A 747 24.91 -45.44 -33.59
CA GLN A 747 24.08 -44.23 -33.39
C GLN A 747 22.61 -44.57 -33.09
N GLY A 748 22.02 -43.96 -32.03
CA GLY A 748 20.62 -44.21 -31.64
C GLY A 748 19.94 -43.09 -30.85
N SER A 749 19.26 -42.19 -31.57
CA SER A 749 18.14 -41.32 -31.15
C SER A 749 18.17 -40.60 -29.78
N LEU A 750 18.20 -39.26 -29.84
CA LEU A 750 17.77 -38.35 -28.77
C LEU A 750 16.28 -38.55 -28.40
N GLN A 751 15.99 -39.44 -27.44
CA GLN A 751 14.80 -39.38 -26.56
C GLN A 751 14.83 -40.49 -25.49
N GLN A 752 15.34 -40.19 -24.30
CA GLN A 752 14.97 -40.91 -23.08
C GLN A 752 14.71 -39.92 -21.94
N LEU A 753 13.57 -40.08 -21.26
CA LEU A 753 13.21 -39.26 -20.12
C LEU A 753 14.12 -39.61 -18.94
N ILE A 754 14.55 -38.61 -18.18
CA ILE A 754 15.09 -38.83 -16.84
C ILE A 754 13.97 -39.46 -16.00
N PRO A 755 14.13 -40.68 -15.46
CA PRO A 755 13.12 -41.30 -14.62
C PRO A 755 12.94 -40.50 -13.33
N ALA A 756 11.74 -40.55 -12.73
CA ALA A 756 11.48 -39.98 -11.41
C ALA A 756 12.24 -40.80 -10.34
N GLY A 757 13.51 -40.46 -10.14
CA GLY A 757 14.41 -41.11 -9.18
C GLY A 757 13.91 -40.94 -7.75
N LYS A 758 13.69 -42.07 -7.06
CA LYS A 758 13.35 -42.07 -5.63
C LYS A 758 14.57 -41.64 -4.82
N TYR A 759 14.33 -40.97 -3.69
CA TYR A 759 15.35 -40.69 -2.67
C TYR A 759 15.74 -41.97 -1.91
N SER A 760 16.41 -42.89 -2.58
CA SER A 760 16.96 -44.13 -2.02
C SER A 760 18.11 -44.66 -2.89
N ASP A 761 19.23 -44.98 -2.25
CA ASP A 761 20.43 -45.65 -2.77
C ASP A 761 21.53 -44.80 -3.47
N THR A 762 22.39 -44.19 -2.65
CA THR A 762 23.85 -44.31 -2.82
C THR A 762 24.51 -44.68 -1.49
N ARG A 763 25.52 -45.56 -1.53
CA ARG A 763 26.26 -46.02 -0.35
C ARG A 763 27.45 -45.11 -0.05
N ALA A 764 27.90 -45.13 1.20
CA ALA A 764 29.01 -44.30 1.67
C ALA A 764 30.33 -44.57 0.94
N GLY A 765 31.03 -43.47 0.60
CA GLY A 765 32.46 -43.42 0.31
C GLY A 765 33.03 -42.14 0.95
N PRO A 766 34.23 -42.16 1.54
CA PRO A 766 34.76 -40.99 2.25
C PRO A 766 35.42 -40.01 1.26
N THR A 767 34.88 -38.80 1.17
CA THR A 767 35.50 -37.68 0.45
C THR A 767 35.88 -36.57 1.42
N TYR A 768 37.18 -36.34 1.59
CA TYR A 768 37.69 -35.04 2.00
C TYR A 768 37.30 -33.99 0.95
N GLY A 769 37.06 -32.76 1.39
CA GLY A 769 36.83 -31.60 0.54
C GLY A 769 36.98 -30.34 1.37
N ASP A 770 38.09 -29.64 1.17
CA ASP A 770 38.33 -28.32 1.78
C ASP A 770 37.45 -27.25 1.11
N PHE A 771 37.22 -26.14 1.84
CA PHE A 771 36.44 -24.97 1.40
C PHE A 771 37.35 -23.81 0.96
#